data_AF-A0A352Y288-F1
#
_entry.id   AF-A0A352Y288-F1
#
_cell.length_a   1.000
_cell.length_b   1.000
_cell.length_c   1.000
_cell.angle_alpha   90.00
_cell.angle_beta   90.00
_cell.angle_gamma   90.00
#
_symmetry.space_group_name_H-M   'P 1'
#
loop_
_entity.id
_entity.type
_entity.pdbx_description
1 polymer ?
#
loop_
_entity_poly.entity_id
_entity_poly.type
_entity_poly.pdbx_seq_one_letter_code
_entity_poly.pdbx_strand_id
1 'polypeptide(L)'
;RLDGLPLALELAAARIKLLPPQALLARLTQPLQILTGGARTLPPRQQTLRNALKWSYDLLEPEEQQLFRRLTVFVGGWTLEAVEEVGKLIDSAEHSNLSTLDGVASLLDKSLLLQIEPEGEEPRLIMLTTIREYGQECLRDNGETEITQRAHAHYYVALVEEAEPHLKGKQQIQWLTRLEIDQENLRAALAWLIEHMETELALRFCAALWHFWYLRGYWSEGRRWLEAALGQPQKTAPTLARARALCGAGNLAYYQVDDAAVRPLLEESVALCRSLGERRELASALGALGVLMQDLGDFEAARPLLEESETLSRTLGSKWELSYLLRKLGQQALQERAPKRAKTLAMEALTLAQELGDNSLIATTFATLTNIAALEDDLAQAIAYNSQCLTLARELGNKYLIAIALQNLGYFAALQGDLSQAASAQEGLTIMRELGEKAFIAIALHSVGYVTTLRGNLIKASALFHEGLSLSQEIKNEAEIGWHLFGLALVAVAEGRYWRAAHMLSAVEGRLDINADMLNVERADYQRAEQNVRTQLGEKAFEEARISGRTMAPEQLLTLEEQASVHKREAEVNHAPAPVYPDGLTAREVEVLRLLAQGWTDLQIAEQLVISPRTVSTHLTSIYRKIQVTTRSAATRYALEKKLV
;
A
#
# COMPACT_ATOMS: atom_id res chain seq x y z
N ARG A 1 8.99 -14.55 23.72
CA ARG A 1 8.39 -14.43 25.07
C ARG A 1 9.12 -15.24 26.14
N LEU A 2 9.74 -16.39 25.83
CA LEU A 2 10.59 -17.13 26.79
C LEU A 2 12.09 -16.94 26.55
N ASP A 3 12.44 -16.12 25.56
CA ASP A 3 13.79 -15.65 25.26
C ASP A 3 14.84 -16.74 25.07
N GLY A 4 14.41 -17.95 24.69
CA GLY A 4 15.29 -19.11 24.49
C GLY A 4 15.94 -19.64 25.78
N LEU A 5 15.57 -19.12 26.95
CA LEU A 5 16.19 -19.51 28.22
C LEU A 5 15.83 -20.96 28.58
N PRO A 6 16.80 -21.88 28.74
CA PRO A 6 16.53 -23.30 28.98
C PRO A 6 15.61 -23.55 30.18
N LEU A 7 15.87 -22.87 31.30
CA LEU A 7 15.04 -22.99 32.51
C LEU A 7 13.61 -22.45 32.29
N ALA A 8 13.44 -21.38 31.52
CA ALA A 8 12.11 -20.85 31.20
C ALA A 8 11.31 -21.81 30.31
N LEU A 9 11.97 -22.44 29.34
CA LEU A 9 11.38 -23.47 28.47
C LEU A 9 10.98 -24.72 29.28
N GLU A 10 11.82 -25.19 30.20
CA GLU A 10 11.50 -26.32 31.08
C GLU A 10 10.30 -26.04 31.99
N LEU A 11 10.27 -24.86 32.62
CA LEU A 11 9.18 -24.45 33.50
C LEU A 11 7.86 -24.26 32.73
N ALA A 12 7.91 -23.73 31.50
CA ALA A 12 6.75 -23.61 30.64
C ALA A 12 6.25 -24.99 30.19
N ALA A 13 7.16 -25.90 29.81
CA ALA A 13 6.82 -27.26 29.41
C ALA A 13 6.10 -28.04 30.52
N ALA A 14 6.53 -27.86 31.78
CA ALA A 14 5.87 -28.46 32.94
C ALA A 14 4.41 -28.01 33.11
N ARG A 15 4.04 -26.82 32.61
CA ARG A 15 2.70 -26.22 32.71
C ARG A 15 1.76 -26.58 31.56
N ILE A 16 2.27 -27.16 30.46
CA ILE A 16 1.46 -27.53 29.28
C ILE A 16 0.33 -28.50 29.64
N LYS A 17 0.53 -29.35 30.66
CA LYS A 17 -0.52 -30.26 31.16
C LYS A 17 -1.77 -29.56 31.70
N LEU A 18 -1.65 -28.28 32.09
CA LEU A 18 -2.74 -27.48 32.66
C LEU A 18 -3.15 -26.32 31.74
N LEU A 19 -2.23 -25.80 30.93
CA LEU A 19 -2.43 -24.65 30.06
C LEU A 19 -1.92 -24.97 28.65
N PRO A 20 -2.79 -25.10 27.64
CA PRO A 20 -2.39 -25.24 26.25
C PRO A 20 -1.49 -24.08 25.80
N PRO A 21 -0.62 -24.26 24.78
CA PRO A 21 0.34 -23.23 24.35
C PRO A 21 -0.26 -21.84 24.11
N GLN A 22 -1.43 -21.74 23.45
CA GLN A 22 -2.10 -20.45 23.23
C GLN A 22 -2.54 -19.77 24.53
N ALA A 23 -3.06 -20.55 25.48
CA ALA A 23 -3.51 -20.06 26.79
C ALA A 23 -2.32 -19.69 27.71
N LEU A 24 -1.19 -20.36 27.54
CA LEU A 24 0.06 -20.03 28.21
C LEU A 24 0.67 -18.75 27.62
N LEU A 25 0.69 -18.60 26.29
CA LEU A 25 1.17 -17.40 25.60
C LEU A 25 0.45 -16.12 26.06
N ALA A 26 -0.89 -16.18 26.18
CA ALA A 26 -1.70 -15.05 26.66
C ALA A 26 -1.34 -14.63 28.10
N ARG A 27 -0.87 -15.58 28.93
CA ARG A 27 -0.50 -15.35 30.33
C ARG A 27 0.97 -14.98 30.50
N LEU A 28 1.85 -15.32 29.56
CA LEU A 28 3.26 -14.90 29.51
C LEU A 28 3.47 -13.39 29.32
N THR A 29 2.47 -12.56 29.61
CA THR A 29 2.62 -11.14 29.90
C THR A 29 3.28 -10.91 31.26
N GLN A 30 3.16 -11.85 32.21
CA GLN A 30 3.89 -11.85 33.49
C GLN A 30 4.62 -13.18 33.73
N PRO A 31 5.70 -13.47 32.95
CA PRO A 31 6.44 -14.73 33.00
C PRO A 31 6.85 -15.17 34.41
N LEU A 32 7.31 -14.25 35.27
CA LEU A 32 7.82 -14.58 36.61
C LEU A 32 6.74 -15.14 37.56
N GLN A 33 5.47 -14.79 37.36
CA GLN A 33 4.38 -15.30 38.19
C GLN A 33 3.94 -16.73 37.79
N ILE A 34 4.06 -17.06 36.50
CA ILE A 34 3.53 -18.31 35.93
C ILE A 34 4.58 -19.43 35.92
N LEU A 35 5.85 -19.07 35.74
CA LEU A 35 6.97 -20.00 35.69
C LEU A 35 7.45 -20.35 37.11
N THR A 36 6.51 -20.72 37.96
CA THR A 36 6.71 -21.05 39.38
C THR A 36 6.47 -22.54 39.57
N GLY A 37 7.50 -23.40 39.57
CA GLY A 37 7.26 -24.85 39.73
C GLY A 37 8.36 -25.79 39.25
N GLY A 38 9.63 -25.43 39.38
CA GLY A 38 10.74 -26.32 39.06
C GLY A 38 10.79 -27.56 39.97
N ALA A 39 11.57 -28.56 39.58
CA ALA A 39 11.72 -29.78 40.38
C ALA A 39 12.13 -29.43 41.82
N ARG A 40 11.32 -29.82 42.81
CA ARG A 40 11.53 -29.53 44.25
C ARG A 40 12.86 -30.07 44.80
N THR A 41 13.51 -30.95 44.04
CA THR A 41 14.82 -31.55 44.33
C THR A 41 16.01 -30.69 43.87
N LEU A 42 15.79 -29.62 43.11
CA LEU A 42 16.84 -28.68 42.72
C LEU A 42 17.14 -27.66 43.84
N PRO A 43 18.37 -27.12 43.91
CA PRO A 43 18.70 -26.01 44.82
C PRO A 43 17.72 -24.84 44.70
N PRO A 44 17.38 -24.10 45.77
CA PRO A 44 16.39 -23.02 45.74
C PRO A 44 16.56 -22.01 44.59
N ARG A 45 17.81 -21.69 44.23
CA ARG A 45 18.18 -20.83 43.09
C ARG A 45 17.77 -21.35 41.70
N GLN A 46 17.49 -22.65 41.55
CA GLN A 46 17.09 -23.31 40.30
C GLN A 46 15.63 -23.75 40.31
N GLN A 47 14.90 -23.53 41.40
CA GLN A 47 13.49 -23.94 41.53
C GLN A 47 12.52 -23.03 40.78
N THR A 48 12.88 -21.76 40.59
CA THR A 48 12.08 -20.79 39.83
C THR A 48 13.00 -19.87 39.04
N LEU A 49 12.47 -19.31 37.95
CA LEU A 49 13.20 -18.30 37.17
C LEU A 49 13.53 -17.06 38.03
N ARG A 50 12.58 -16.64 38.89
CA ARG A 50 12.76 -15.53 39.82
C ARG A 50 13.92 -15.75 40.79
N ASN A 51 14.07 -16.94 41.36
CA ASN A 51 15.17 -17.23 42.29
C ASN A 51 16.53 -17.25 41.58
N ALA A 52 16.56 -17.69 40.32
CA ALA A 52 17.79 -17.67 39.52
C ALA A 52 18.23 -16.23 39.25
N LEU A 53 17.29 -15.37 38.83
CA LEU A 53 17.54 -13.95 38.58
C LEU A 53 17.93 -13.20 39.86
N LYS A 54 17.25 -13.48 40.98
CA LYS A 54 17.61 -12.92 42.28
C LYS A 54 19.03 -13.25 42.67
N TRP A 55 19.45 -14.51 42.50
CA TRP A 55 20.81 -14.90 42.81
C TRP A 55 21.84 -14.18 41.93
N SER A 56 21.59 -14.05 40.61
CA SER A 56 22.47 -13.29 39.72
C SER A 56 22.54 -11.80 40.09
N TYR A 57 21.42 -11.20 40.51
CA TYR A 57 21.36 -9.81 40.95
C TYR A 57 22.08 -9.58 42.28
N ASP A 58 21.94 -10.48 43.25
CA ASP A 58 22.59 -10.38 44.56
C ASP A 58 24.13 -10.50 44.46
N LEU A 59 24.68 -10.99 43.34
CA LEU A 59 26.12 -11.05 43.05
C LEU A 59 26.69 -9.76 42.45
N LEU A 60 25.84 -8.81 42.07
CA LEU A 60 26.27 -7.52 41.54
C LEU A 60 26.72 -6.60 42.67
N GLU A 61 27.74 -5.79 42.38
CA GLU A 61 28.15 -4.70 43.27
C GLU A 61 27.05 -3.62 43.35
N PRO A 62 26.98 -2.81 44.42
CA PRO A 62 25.89 -1.85 44.61
C PRO A 62 25.67 -0.89 43.43
N GLU A 63 26.74 -0.40 42.81
CA GLU A 63 26.69 0.49 41.64
C GLU A 63 26.17 -0.24 40.39
N GLU A 64 26.56 -1.51 40.21
CA GLU A 64 26.06 -2.38 39.12
C GLU A 64 24.59 -2.73 39.30
N GLN A 65 24.15 -2.98 40.55
CA GLN A 65 22.75 -3.21 40.87
C GLN A 65 21.90 -1.99 40.51
N GLN A 66 22.38 -0.78 40.82
CA GLN A 66 21.68 0.45 40.47
C GLN A 66 21.59 0.63 38.96
N LEU A 67 22.70 0.48 38.23
CA LEU A 67 22.69 0.54 36.77
C LEU A 67 21.73 -0.49 36.17
N PHE A 68 21.79 -1.75 36.64
CA PHE A 68 20.89 -2.82 36.21
C PHE A 68 19.41 -2.45 36.37
N ARG A 69 19.02 -1.92 37.54
CA ARG A 69 17.64 -1.49 37.80
C ARG A 69 17.24 -0.37 36.84
N ARG A 70 18.08 0.66 36.68
CA ARG A 70 17.78 1.82 35.82
C ARG A 70 17.64 1.43 34.35
N LEU A 71 18.48 0.52 33.85
CA LEU A 71 18.40 0.01 32.47
C LEU A 71 17.08 -0.68 32.15
N THR A 72 16.31 -1.12 33.13
CA THR A 72 15.01 -1.76 32.91
C THR A 72 13.92 -0.81 32.39
N VAL A 73 14.18 0.50 32.38
CA VAL A 73 13.29 1.50 31.79
C VAL A 73 13.20 1.33 30.27
N PHE A 74 14.33 0.99 29.62
CA PHE A 74 14.37 0.80 28.17
C PHE A 74 13.58 -0.44 27.76
N VAL A 75 12.89 -0.35 26.62
CA VAL A 75 12.07 -1.40 26.03
C VAL A 75 12.70 -1.85 24.72
N GLY A 76 12.96 -3.15 24.59
CA GLY A 76 13.70 -3.68 23.44
C GLY A 76 15.20 -3.45 23.60
N GLY A 77 15.80 -2.66 22.72
CA GLY A 77 17.24 -2.38 22.74
C GLY A 77 17.56 -0.89 22.75
N TRP A 78 18.76 -0.53 23.16
CA TRP A 78 19.22 0.86 23.32
C TRP A 78 20.71 1.00 23.01
N THR A 79 21.16 2.22 22.73
CA THR A 79 22.57 2.54 22.53
C THR A 79 23.24 2.87 23.86
N LEU A 80 24.58 2.82 23.91
CA LEU A 80 25.32 3.28 25.09
C LEU A 80 25.08 4.77 25.37
N GLU A 81 25.03 5.60 24.32
CA GLU A 81 24.69 7.03 24.39
C GLU A 81 23.36 7.25 25.15
N ALA A 82 22.32 6.48 24.84
CA ALA A 82 21.04 6.59 25.52
C ALA A 82 21.14 6.30 27.03
N VAL A 83 21.96 5.31 27.42
CA VAL A 83 22.19 5.00 28.85
C VAL A 83 22.90 6.16 29.54
N GLU A 84 23.92 6.71 28.90
CA GLU A 84 24.71 7.81 29.44
C GLU A 84 23.86 9.07 29.63
N GLU A 85 23.05 9.46 28.64
CA GLU A 85 22.19 10.63 28.72
C GLU A 85 21.07 10.46 29.75
N VAL A 86 20.41 9.29 29.80
CA VAL A 86 19.42 9.00 30.86
C VAL A 86 20.08 9.00 32.24
N GLY A 87 21.30 8.47 32.36
CA GLY A 87 22.08 8.52 33.61
C GLY A 87 22.36 9.95 34.07
N LYS A 88 22.83 10.82 33.17
CA LYS A 88 23.09 12.25 33.46
C LYS A 88 21.84 12.99 33.94
N LEU A 89 20.66 12.65 33.41
CA LEU A 89 19.39 13.25 33.83
C LEU A 89 18.94 12.80 35.23
N ILE A 90 19.44 11.67 35.72
CA ILE A 90 19.14 11.14 37.06
C ILE A 90 20.17 11.67 38.08
N ASP A 91 21.46 11.63 37.75
CA ASP A 91 22.54 11.94 38.66
C ASP A 91 22.97 13.42 38.54
N SER A 92 22.53 14.25 39.48
CA SER A 92 22.70 15.71 39.39
C SER A 92 24.12 16.25 39.66
N ALA A 93 25.14 15.42 39.89
CA ALA A 93 26.56 15.83 40.00
C ALA A 93 27.53 14.63 40.13
N GLU A 94 28.51 14.52 39.20
CA GLU A 94 29.86 13.91 39.26
C GLU A 94 30.28 12.96 40.42
N HIS A 95 29.45 12.01 40.88
CA HIS A 95 29.84 11.13 42.00
C HIS A 95 29.55 9.63 41.79
N SER A 96 29.42 9.16 40.54
CA SER A 96 29.52 7.73 40.26
C SER A 96 31.00 7.34 40.12
N ASN A 97 31.49 6.40 40.93
CA ASN A 97 32.86 5.88 40.78
C ASN A 97 32.98 4.93 39.58
N LEU A 98 31.91 4.21 39.24
CA LEU A 98 31.82 3.38 38.05
C LEU A 98 31.42 4.22 36.83
N SER A 99 32.19 4.12 35.75
CA SER A 99 31.77 4.68 34.48
C SER A 99 30.61 3.85 33.90
N THR A 100 29.67 4.50 33.21
CA THR A 100 28.54 3.80 32.55
C THR A 100 29.02 2.68 31.64
N LEU A 101 30.13 2.90 30.92
CA LEU A 101 30.77 1.91 30.06
C LEU A 101 31.24 0.69 30.84
N ASP A 102 31.96 0.87 31.94
CA ASP A 102 32.47 -0.23 32.77
C ASP A 102 31.32 -1.03 33.40
N GLY A 103 30.26 -0.34 33.83
CA GLY A 103 29.06 -0.99 34.36
C GLY A 103 28.32 -1.82 33.31
N VAL A 104 28.16 -1.29 32.09
CA VAL A 104 27.56 -2.03 30.97
C VAL A 104 28.42 -3.25 30.60
N ALA A 105 29.74 -3.09 30.51
CA ALA A 105 30.67 -4.18 30.22
C ALA A 105 30.56 -5.30 31.26
N SER A 106 30.50 -4.94 32.55
CA SER A 106 30.32 -5.90 33.64
C SER A 106 28.99 -6.66 33.56
N LEU A 107 27.89 -5.97 33.20
CA LEU A 107 26.59 -6.62 33.02
C LEU A 107 26.53 -7.54 31.79
N LEU A 108 27.28 -7.22 30.73
CA LEU A 108 27.48 -8.11 29.57
C LEU A 108 28.27 -9.37 29.96
N ASP A 109 29.39 -9.21 30.68
CA ASP A 109 30.21 -10.32 31.18
C ASP A 109 29.41 -11.27 32.08
N LYS A 110 28.48 -10.71 32.87
CA LYS A 110 27.56 -11.46 33.74
C LYS A 110 26.29 -11.94 33.02
N SER A 111 26.20 -11.77 31.69
CA SER A 111 25.08 -12.21 30.84
C SER A 111 23.71 -11.67 31.27
N LEU A 112 23.68 -10.49 31.90
CA LEU A 112 22.45 -9.77 32.24
C LEU A 112 22.01 -8.84 31.12
N LEU A 113 22.94 -8.46 30.25
CA LEU A 113 22.71 -7.79 28.98
C LEU A 113 23.22 -8.66 27.83
N LEU A 114 22.71 -8.39 26.64
CA LEU A 114 23.19 -8.93 25.38
C LEU A 114 23.57 -7.77 24.46
N GLN A 115 24.57 -7.96 23.62
CA GLN A 115 24.92 -7.03 22.55
C GLN A 115 24.44 -7.62 21.22
N ILE A 116 23.79 -6.79 20.41
CA ILE A 116 23.45 -7.10 19.03
C ILE A 116 24.15 -6.07 18.15
N GLU A 117 24.72 -6.55 17.05
CA GLU A 117 25.35 -5.74 16.01
C GLU A 117 24.47 -5.82 14.75
N PRO A 118 23.55 -4.86 14.55
CA PRO A 118 22.85 -4.74 13.28
C PRO A 118 23.85 -4.35 12.18
N GLU A 119 23.69 -4.89 10.97
CA GLU A 119 24.59 -4.59 9.85
C GLU A 119 24.65 -3.07 9.58
N GLY A 120 25.84 -2.48 9.74
CA GLY A 120 26.09 -1.07 9.41
C GLY A 120 25.62 -0.05 10.45
N GLU A 121 25.21 -0.48 11.64
CA GLU A 121 24.72 0.39 12.70
C GLU A 121 25.54 0.30 14.00
N GLU A 122 25.29 1.22 14.93
CA GLU A 122 25.92 1.15 16.25
C GLU A 122 25.46 -0.08 17.04
N PRO A 123 26.37 -0.70 17.82
CA PRO A 123 26.02 -1.86 18.63
C PRO A 123 24.95 -1.49 19.65
N ARG A 124 23.91 -2.32 19.74
CA ARG A 124 22.79 -2.12 20.66
C ARG A 124 22.83 -3.12 21.80
N LEU A 125 22.50 -2.62 22.98
CA LEU A 125 22.35 -3.39 24.20
C LEU A 125 20.90 -3.81 24.33
N ILE A 126 20.68 -5.05 24.76
CA ILE A 126 19.35 -5.64 24.98
C ILE A 126 19.33 -6.31 26.34
N MET A 127 18.23 -6.15 27.06
CA MET A 127 17.92 -6.95 28.24
C MET A 127 16.75 -7.87 27.93
N LEU A 128 16.91 -9.16 28.24
CA LEU A 128 15.85 -10.14 28.04
C LEU A 128 14.59 -9.75 28.82
N THR A 129 13.42 -10.05 28.26
CA THR A 129 12.13 -9.59 28.82
C THR A 129 11.96 -10.07 30.27
N THR A 130 12.38 -11.29 30.55
CA THR A 130 12.30 -11.90 31.90
C THR A 130 13.27 -11.27 32.90
N ILE A 131 14.48 -10.90 32.46
CA ILE A 131 15.48 -10.18 33.28
C ILE A 131 14.96 -8.77 33.58
N ARG A 132 14.43 -8.10 32.55
CA ARG A 132 13.83 -6.77 32.65
C ARG A 132 12.65 -6.75 33.62
N GLU A 133 11.74 -7.72 33.55
CA GLU A 133 10.60 -7.84 34.47
C GLU A 133 11.08 -7.90 35.94
N TYR A 134 12.10 -8.71 36.24
CA TYR A 134 12.68 -8.80 37.57
C TYR A 134 13.35 -7.48 38.00
N GLY A 135 14.15 -6.87 37.11
CA GLY A 135 14.80 -5.60 37.41
C GLY A 135 13.81 -4.45 37.62
N GLN A 136 12.64 -4.47 36.98
CA GLN A 136 11.55 -3.52 37.24
C GLN A 136 10.92 -3.70 38.62
N GLU A 137 10.80 -4.94 39.12
CA GLU A 137 10.41 -5.18 40.53
C GLU A 137 11.44 -4.55 41.46
N CYS A 138 12.73 -4.80 41.23
CA CYS A 138 13.80 -4.21 42.04
C CYS A 138 13.82 -2.68 41.96
N LEU A 139 13.63 -2.09 40.78
CA LEU A 139 13.57 -0.63 40.59
C LEU A 139 12.44 -0.01 41.43
N ARG A 140 11.28 -0.68 41.48
CA ARG A 140 10.13 -0.27 42.29
C ARG A 140 10.41 -0.40 43.79
N ASP A 141 10.96 -1.54 44.21
CA ASP A 141 11.27 -1.81 45.62
C ASP A 141 12.31 -0.83 46.19
N ASN A 142 13.14 -0.23 45.33
CA ASN A 142 14.11 0.81 45.69
C ASN A 142 13.59 2.25 45.49
N GLY A 143 12.34 2.44 45.04
CA GLY A 143 11.73 3.77 44.88
C GLY A 143 12.30 4.60 43.72
N GLU A 144 12.98 3.98 42.76
CA GLU A 144 13.68 4.66 41.65
C GLU A 144 12.85 4.74 40.36
N THR A 145 11.62 4.20 40.35
CA THR A 145 10.77 4.10 39.16
C THR A 145 10.48 5.45 38.51
N GLU A 146 9.94 6.40 39.28
CA GLU A 146 9.48 7.69 38.76
C GLU A 146 10.63 8.51 38.16
N ILE A 147 11.75 8.63 38.90
CA ILE A 147 12.89 9.42 38.45
C ILE A 147 13.53 8.83 37.18
N THR A 148 13.55 7.51 37.06
CA THR A 148 14.14 6.81 35.91
C THR A 148 13.24 6.89 34.69
N GLN A 149 11.92 6.68 34.84
CA GLN A 149 10.96 6.81 33.74
C GLN A 149 10.88 8.24 33.22
N ARG A 150 10.89 9.24 34.12
CA ARG A 150 10.96 10.65 33.72
C ARG A 150 12.22 10.94 32.91
N ALA A 151 13.40 10.52 33.39
CA ALA A 151 14.65 10.73 32.67
C ALA A 151 14.65 10.08 31.27
N HIS A 152 14.13 8.86 31.16
CA HIS A 152 13.93 8.17 29.87
C HIS A 152 12.99 8.95 28.94
N ALA A 153 11.84 9.41 29.45
CA ALA A 153 10.90 10.19 28.66
C ALA A 153 11.53 11.50 28.16
N HIS A 154 12.26 12.22 29.01
CA HIS A 154 12.97 13.45 28.63
C HIS A 154 14.05 13.22 27.57
N TYR A 155 14.83 12.13 27.68
CA TYR A 155 15.80 11.76 26.65
C TYR A 155 15.12 11.53 25.30
N TYR A 156 14.02 10.77 25.27
CA TYR A 156 13.32 10.51 24.00
C TYR A 156 12.57 11.72 23.45
N VAL A 157 12.12 12.68 24.29
CA VAL A 157 11.66 14.00 23.80
C VAL A 157 12.79 14.71 23.07
N ALA A 158 13.99 14.79 23.68
CA ALA A 158 15.13 15.45 23.07
C ALA A 158 15.54 14.77 21.75
N LEU A 159 15.54 13.42 21.73
CA LEU A 159 15.88 12.64 20.54
C LEU A 159 14.93 12.92 19.36
N VAL A 160 13.61 12.97 19.59
CA VAL A 160 12.67 13.24 18.49
C VAL A 160 12.75 14.69 18.01
N GLU A 161 13.04 15.64 18.89
CA GLU A 161 13.26 17.04 18.53
C GLU A 161 14.56 17.24 17.75
N GLU A 162 15.62 16.50 18.09
CA GLU A 162 16.84 16.46 17.30
C GLU A 162 16.58 15.85 15.92
N ALA A 163 15.81 14.75 15.86
CA ALA A 163 15.51 14.06 14.62
C ALA A 163 14.70 14.91 13.62
N GLU A 164 13.77 15.73 14.12
CA GLU A 164 12.78 16.46 13.29
C GLU A 164 13.37 17.20 12.07
N PRO A 165 14.37 18.10 12.20
CA PRO A 165 14.95 18.79 11.05
C PRO A 165 15.65 17.83 10.08
N HIS A 166 16.23 16.73 10.58
CA HIS A 166 16.93 15.74 9.75
C HIS A 166 15.98 14.83 8.97
N LEU A 167 14.73 14.66 9.44
CA LEU A 167 13.67 14.00 8.69
C LEU A 167 13.28 14.76 7.41
N LYS A 168 13.72 16.01 7.26
CA LYS A 168 13.45 16.91 6.13
C LYS A 168 14.71 17.27 5.32
N GLY A 169 15.75 16.44 5.39
CA GLY A 169 17.02 16.70 4.70
C GLY A 169 17.87 15.47 4.43
N LYS A 170 19.17 15.67 4.16
CA LYS A 170 20.10 14.64 3.65
C LYS A 170 20.25 13.39 4.52
N GLN A 171 19.99 13.49 5.82
CA GLN A 171 20.12 12.37 6.77
C GLN A 171 18.77 11.66 7.02
N GLN A 172 17.75 11.93 6.20
CA GLN A 172 16.39 11.42 6.38
C GLN A 172 16.35 9.90 6.56
N ILE A 173 17.01 9.11 5.69
CA ILE A 173 17.01 7.64 5.80
C ILE A 173 17.67 7.18 7.11
N GLN A 174 18.81 7.77 7.47
CA GLN A 174 19.53 7.42 8.70
C GLN A 174 18.66 7.64 9.95
N TRP A 175 18.02 8.81 10.03
CA TRP A 175 17.15 9.14 11.17
C TRP A 175 15.84 8.34 11.19
N LEU A 176 15.25 8.05 10.02
CA LEU A 176 14.10 7.16 9.93
C LEU A 176 14.43 5.77 10.47
N THR A 177 15.58 5.21 10.10
CA THR A 177 16.04 3.90 10.60
C THR A 177 16.30 3.94 12.11
N ARG A 178 16.99 4.98 12.61
CA ARG A 178 17.23 5.16 14.05
C ARG A 178 15.92 5.20 14.85
N LEU A 179 14.94 6.02 14.43
CA LEU A 179 13.64 6.13 15.10
C LEU A 179 12.83 4.84 15.03
N GLU A 180 12.92 4.08 13.93
CA GLU A 180 12.23 2.80 13.80
C GLU A 180 12.73 1.77 14.82
N ILE A 181 14.05 1.68 15.00
CA ILE A 181 14.66 0.71 15.90
C ILE A 181 14.33 1.08 17.35
N ASP A 182 14.21 2.36 17.65
CA ASP A 182 13.81 2.88 18.96
C ASP A 182 12.30 2.93 19.18
N GLN A 183 11.47 2.41 18.27
CA GLN A 183 10.02 2.55 18.30
C GLN A 183 9.38 2.11 19.63
N GLU A 184 9.83 1.00 20.23
CA GLU A 184 9.31 0.54 21.53
C GLU A 184 9.65 1.50 22.67
N ASN A 185 10.84 2.10 22.65
CA ASN A 185 11.21 3.13 23.61
C ASN A 185 10.43 4.43 23.40
N LEU A 186 10.22 4.84 22.15
CA LEU A 186 9.40 6.02 21.80
C LEU A 186 7.95 5.85 22.31
N ARG A 187 7.36 4.67 22.11
CA ARG A 187 6.04 4.31 22.64
C ARG A 187 6.00 4.37 24.17
N ALA A 188 7.00 3.81 24.84
CA ALA A 188 7.07 3.80 26.30
C ALA A 188 7.22 5.21 26.89
N ALA A 189 8.08 6.04 26.31
CA ALA A 189 8.27 7.43 26.70
C ALA A 189 6.98 8.23 26.55
N LEU A 190 6.32 8.12 25.38
CA LEU A 190 5.09 8.85 25.11
C LEU A 190 3.91 8.39 25.98
N ALA A 191 3.79 7.08 26.22
CA ALA A 191 2.81 6.54 27.16
C ALA A 191 3.00 7.15 28.56
N TRP A 192 4.24 7.19 29.07
CA TRP A 192 4.54 7.77 30.37
C TRP A 192 4.16 9.26 30.44
N LEU A 193 4.54 10.06 29.43
CA LEU A 193 4.18 11.49 29.35
C LEU A 193 2.66 11.70 29.41
N ILE A 194 1.90 10.87 28.71
CA ILE A 194 0.44 10.96 28.67
C ILE A 194 -0.16 10.54 30.02
N GLU A 195 0.27 9.42 30.59
CA GLU A 195 -0.22 8.92 31.89
C GLU A 195 0.05 9.89 33.04
N HIS A 196 1.17 10.61 33.01
CA HIS A 196 1.58 11.57 34.04
C HIS A 196 1.11 13.00 33.75
N MET A 197 0.35 13.21 32.67
CA MET A 197 -0.23 14.50 32.28
C MET A 197 0.83 15.58 32.01
N GLU A 198 1.99 15.16 31.46
CA GLU A 198 3.06 16.04 30.97
C GLU A 198 2.69 16.59 29.58
N THR A 199 1.55 17.28 29.50
CA THR A 199 0.86 17.63 28.25
C THR A 199 1.75 18.38 27.25
N GLU A 200 2.53 19.37 27.71
CA GLU A 200 3.38 20.16 26.82
C GLU A 200 4.50 19.31 26.20
N LEU A 201 5.11 18.42 26.99
CA LEU A 201 6.15 17.52 26.49
C LEU A 201 5.56 16.48 25.54
N ALA A 202 4.38 15.92 25.83
CA ALA A 202 3.68 15.01 24.93
C ALA A 202 3.34 15.67 23.59
N LEU A 203 2.89 16.93 23.61
CA LEU A 203 2.60 17.69 22.39
C LEU A 203 3.87 17.98 21.58
N ARG A 204 4.97 18.39 22.23
CA ARG A 204 6.27 18.59 21.56
C ARG A 204 6.76 17.29 20.92
N PHE A 205 6.69 16.18 21.66
CA PHE A 205 7.07 14.86 21.19
C PHE A 205 6.27 14.47 19.93
N CYS A 206 4.94 14.55 19.98
CA CYS A 206 4.09 14.22 18.85
C CYS A 206 4.28 15.17 17.66
N ALA A 207 4.46 16.47 17.92
CA ALA A 207 4.71 17.48 16.90
C ALA A 207 6.04 17.28 16.15
N ALA A 208 7.06 16.72 16.81
CA ALA A 208 8.32 16.35 16.18
C ALA A 208 8.24 15.00 15.44
N LEU A 209 7.47 14.04 15.96
CA LEU A 209 7.45 12.65 15.46
C LEU A 209 6.41 12.38 14.36
N TRP A 210 5.41 13.24 14.14
CA TRP A 210 4.32 12.92 13.19
C TRP A 210 4.78 12.64 11.76
N HIS A 211 5.85 13.30 11.31
CA HIS A 211 6.37 13.10 9.96
C HIS A 211 6.99 11.71 9.80
N PHE A 212 7.60 11.16 10.86
CA PHE A 212 8.07 9.77 10.87
C PHE A 212 6.89 8.79 10.73
N TRP A 213 5.80 8.98 11.47
CA TRP A 213 4.61 8.14 11.32
C TRP A 213 4.02 8.21 9.91
N TYR A 214 4.01 9.40 9.29
CA TYR A 214 3.62 9.56 7.90
C TYR A 214 4.53 8.74 6.95
N LEU A 215 5.85 8.92 7.05
CA LEU A 215 6.82 8.33 6.13
C LEU A 215 6.90 6.79 6.23
N ARG A 216 6.71 6.23 7.43
CA ARG A 216 6.77 4.78 7.68
C ARG A 216 5.39 4.10 7.61
N GLY A 217 4.32 4.87 7.41
CA GLY A 217 2.96 4.33 7.27
C GLY A 217 2.24 4.02 8.58
N TYR A 218 2.72 4.52 9.72
CA TYR A 218 2.10 4.34 11.04
C TYR A 218 0.98 5.36 11.33
N TRP A 219 0.16 5.70 10.33
CA TRP A 219 -0.80 6.80 10.40
C TRP A 219 -1.80 6.65 11.55
N SER A 220 -2.39 5.46 11.71
CA SER A 220 -3.38 5.17 12.76
C SER A 220 -2.79 5.20 14.16
N GLU A 221 -1.52 4.79 14.32
CA GLU A 221 -0.84 4.90 15.59
C GLU A 221 -0.53 6.35 15.92
N GLY A 222 0.04 7.09 14.98
CA GLY A 222 0.37 8.50 15.16
C GLY A 222 -0.87 9.34 15.50
N ARG A 223 -1.98 9.12 14.79
CA ARG A 223 -3.26 9.78 15.08
C ARG A 223 -3.71 9.52 16.52
N ARG A 224 -3.70 8.26 16.96
CA ARG A 224 -4.13 7.88 18.32
C ARG A 224 -3.31 8.58 19.40
N TRP A 225 -1.99 8.67 19.21
CA TRP A 225 -1.10 9.35 20.14
C TRP A 225 -1.32 10.87 20.17
N LEU A 226 -1.47 11.48 18.99
CA LEU A 226 -1.79 12.90 18.85
C LEU A 226 -3.13 13.25 19.50
N GLU A 227 -4.18 12.46 19.27
CA GLU A 227 -5.49 12.61 19.90
C GLU A 227 -5.40 12.50 21.42
N ALA A 228 -4.65 11.51 21.92
CA ALA A 228 -4.45 11.33 23.35
C ALA A 228 -3.74 12.53 24.00
N ALA A 229 -2.72 13.09 23.35
CA ALA A 229 -2.02 14.28 23.83
C ALA A 229 -2.88 15.56 23.72
N LEU A 230 -3.59 15.75 22.60
CA LEU A 230 -4.45 16.92 22.35
C LEU A 230 -5.71 16.95 23.22
N GLY A 231 -6.20 15.78 23.63
CA GLY A 231 -7.35 15.60 24.51
C GLY A 231 -7.08 15.85 25.99
N GLN A 232 -5.82 16.08 26.39
CA GLN A 232 -5.50 16.38 27.78
C GLN A 232 -5.96 17.80 28.20
N PRO A 233 -6.40 17.99 29.45
CA PRO A 233 -6.72 19.30 30.02
C PRO A 233 -5.55 20.27 29.88
N GLN A 234 -5.82 21.40 29.23
CA GLN A 234 -4.84 22.47 29.10
C GLN A 234 -4.81 23.31 30.38
N LYS A 235 -3.74 23.20 31.16
CA LYS A 235 -3.55 23.98 32.40
C LYS A 235 -3.04 25.41 32.14
N THR A 236 -2.51 25.66 30.95
CA THR A 236 -1.88 26.92 30.53
C THR A 236 -2.49 27.43 29.23
N ALA A 237 -2.12 28.65 28.84
CA ALA A 237 -2.51 29.20 27.55
C ALA A 237 -2.02 28.29 26.38
N PRO A 238 -2.72 28.32 25.23
CA PRO A 238 -2.32 27.55 24.05
C PRO A 238 -0.87 27.78 23.64
N THR A 239 -0.16 26.70 23.32
CA THR A 239 1.28 26.70 23.01
C THR A 239 1.54 26.40 21.54
N LEU A 240 2.74 26.75 21.07
CA LEU A 240 3.20 26.41 19.73
C LEU A 240 3.21 24.89 19.51
N ALA A 241 3.55 24.12 20.54
CA ALA A 241 3.51 22.65 20.49
C ALA A 241 2.10 22.13 20.16
N ARG A 242 1.05 22.72 20.74
CA ARG A 242 -0.34 22.38 20.40
C ARG A 242 -0.65 22.67 18.94
N ALA A 243 -0.29 23.86 18.45
CA ALA A 243 -0.53 24.23 17.06
C ALA A 243 0.15 23.25 16.08
N ARG A 244 1.42 22.90 16.34
CA ARG A 244 2.17 21.93 15.53
C ARG A 244 1.59 20.51 15.60
N ALA A 245 1.16 20.07 16.79
CA ALA A 245 0.49 18.79 16.97
C ALA A 245 -0.85 18.74 16.21
N LEU A 246 -1.67 19.80 16.25
CA LEU A 246 -2.90 19.90 15.46
C LEU A 246 -2.62 19.82 13.95
N CYS A 247 -1.59 20.52 13.47
CA CYS A 247 -1.17 20.44 12.07
C CYS A 247 -0.75 19.01 11.69
N GLY A 248 0.04 18.34 12.54
CA GLY A 248 0.43 16.94 12.34
C GLY A 248 -0.76 15.98 12.33
N ALA A 249 -1.70 16.15 13.26
CA ALA A 249 -2.93 15.35 13.35
C ALA A 249 -3.83 15.55 12.12
N GLY A 250 -3.99 16.80 11.66
CA GLY A 250 -4.70 17.12 10.43
C GLY A 250 -4.07 16.45 9.21
N ASN A 251 -2.75 16.52 9.05
CA ASN A 251 -2.07 15.84 7.94
C ASN A 251 -2.27 14.32 7.97
N LEU A 252 -2.14 13.66 9.14
CA LEU A 252 -2.38 12.22 9.24
C LEU A 252 -3.86 11.85 8.96
N ALA A 253 -4.81 12.65 9.44
CA ALA A 253 -6.23 12.47 9.14
C ALA A 253 -6.53 12.58 7.64
N TYR A 254 -5.88 13.52 6.95
CA TYR A 254 -5.97 13.66 5.50
C TYR A 254 -5.50 12.40 4.75
N TYR A 255 -4.37 11.82 5.12
CA TYR A 255 -3.89 10.58 4.49
C TYR A 255 -4.76 9.36 4.78
N GLN A 256 -5.58 9.42 5.83
CA GLN A 256 -6.57 8.38 6.18
C GLN A 256 -7.96 8.66 5.60
N VAL A 257 -8.13 9.72 4.79
CA VAL A 257 -9.41 10.11 4.18
C VAL A 257 -10.50 10.34 5.23
N ASP A 258 -10.14 10.90 6.38
CA ASP A 258 -11.06 11.27 7.46
C ASP A 258 -11.42 12.76 7.37
N ASP A 259 -12.12 13.12 6.29
CA ASP A 259 -12.44 14.51 5.93
C ASP A 259 -13.16 15.27 7.06
N ALA A 260 -13.94 14.57 7.88
CA ALA A 260 -14.65 15.14 9.02
C ALA A 260 -13.69 15.64 10.11
N ALA A 261 -12.55 14.97 10.30
CA ALA A 261 -11.54 15.34 11.29
C ALA A 261 -10.53 16.37 10.77
N VAL A 262 -10.17 16.34 9.48
CA VAL A 262 -9.06 17.17 8.95
C VAL A 262 -9.30 18.66 9.13
N ARG A 263 -10.48 19.14 8.71
CA ARG A 263 -10.81 20.57 8.69
C ARG A 263 -10.73 21.24 10.07
N PRO A 264 -11.43 20.76 11.12
CA PRO A 264 -11.39 21.42 12.43
C PRO A 264 -9.97 21.44 13.03
N LEU A 265 -9.18 20.38 12.84
CA LEU A 265 -7.79 20.32 13.32
C LEU A 265 -6.91 21.40 12.68
N LEU A 266 -6.99 21.54 11.36
CA LEU A 266 -6.18 22.52 10.62
C LEU A 266 -6.67 23.96 10.84
N GLU A 267 -7.98 24.19 10.95
CA GLU A 267 -8.53 25.51 11.29
C GLU A 267 -8.09 25.97 12.69
N GLU A 268 -8.12 25.09 13.69
CA GLU A 268 -7.60 25.40 15.04
C GLU A 268 -6.09 25.67 15.01
N SER A 269 -5.31 24.87 14.26
CA SER A 269 -3.88 25.12 14.07
C SER A 269 -3.59 26.50 13.47
N VAL A 270 -4.31 26.90 12.42
CA VAL A 270 -4.15 28.21 11.77
C VAL A 270 -4.49 29.34 12.75
N ALA A 271 -5.60 29.20 13.48
CA ALA A 271 -6.03 30.20 14.47
C ALA A 271 -4.97 30.38 15.57
N LEU A 272 -4.41 29.29 16.09
CA LEU A 272 -3.37 29.33 17.11
C LEU A 272 -2.08 29.96 16.58
N CYS A 273 -1.58 29.54 15.41
CA CYS A 273 -0.38 30.15 14.81
C CYS A 273 -0.54 31.66 14.59
N ARG A 274 -1.73 32.12 14.14
CA ARG A 274 -2.05 33.55 14.02
C ARG A 274 -2.01 34.27 15.37
N SER A 275 -2.62 33.68 16.40
CA SER A 275 -2.66 34.30 17.74
C SER A 275 -1.28 34.40 18.40
N LEU A 276 -0.40 33.43 18.14
CA LEU A 276 0.96 33.39 18.66
C LEU A 276 1.95 34.21 17.82
N GLY A 277 1.59 34.57 16.59
CA GLY A 277 2.47 35.28 15.66
C GLY A 277 3.52 34.39 14.98
N GLU A 278 3.31 33.07 14.99
CA GLU A 278 4.27 32.06 14.54
C GLU A 278 4.15 31.85 13.02
N ARG A 279 4.88 32.67 12.26
CA ARG A 279 4.69 32.79 10.80
C ARG A 279 5.10 31.55 10.00
N ARG A 280 6.10 30.78 10.47
CA ARG A 280 6.56 29.58 9.75
C ARG A 280 5.52 28.46 9.87
N GLU A 281 5.06 28.21 11.09
CA GLU A 281 4.03 27.21 11.39
C GLU A 281 2.68 27.61 10.79
N LEU A 282 2.39 28.92 10.74
CA LEU A 282 1.23 29.45 10.02
C LEU A 282 1.27 29.08 8.54
N ALA A 283 2.41 29.24 7.86
CA ALA A 283 2.55 28.88 6.45
C ALA A 283 2.26 27.38 6.24
N SER A 284 2.84 26.51 7.07
CA SER A 284 2.59 25.07 6.99
C SER A 284 1.11 24.70 7.20
N ALA A 285 0.47 25.28 8.22
CA ALA A 285 -0.94 25.01 8.52
C ALA A 285 -1.90 25.55 7.45
N LEU A 286 -1.63 26.74 6.90
CA LEU A 286 -2.41 27.32 5.79
C LEU A 286 -2.27 26.49 4.52
N GLY A 287 -1.07 26.04 4.18
CA GLY A 287 -0.83 25.17 3.02
C GLY A 287 -1.59 23.85 3.13
N ALA A 288 -1.55 23.21 4.30
CA ALA A 288 -2.32 21.99 4.55
C ALA A 288 -3.84 22.23 4.45
N LEU A 289 -4.36 23.29 5.06
CA LEU A 289 -5.80 23.61 5.03
C LEU A 289 -6.26 23.99 3.62
N GLY A 290 -5.47 24.77 2.89
CA GLY A 290 -5.77 25.18 1.52
C GLY A 290 -5.85 23.98 0.56
N VAL A 291 -4.92 23.03 0.68
CA VAL A 291 -4.94 21.79 -0.13
C VAL A 291 -6.18 20.96 0.19
N LEU A 292 -6.54 20.83 1.48
CA LEU A 292 -7.78 20.14 1.86
C LEU A 292 -9.01 20.82 1.26
N MET A 293 -9.13 22.15 1.36
CA MET A 293 -10.29 22.88 0.82
C MET A 293 -10.40 22.70 -0.69
N GLN A 294 -9.28 22.63 -1.41
CA GLN A 294 -9.24 22.29 -2.84
C GLN A 294 -9.73 20.88 -3.14
N ASP A 295 -9.25 19.88 -2.39
CA ASP A 295 -9.65 18.49 -2.60
C ASP A 295 -11.14 18.26 -2.30
N LEU A 296 -11.72 19.06 -1.38
CA LEU A 296 -13.16 19.10 -1.12
C LEU A 296 -13.96 19.92 -2.16
N GLY A 297 -13.29 20.54 -3.14
CA GLY A 297 -13.90 21.34 -4.21
C GLY A 297 -14.22 22.79 -3.83
N ASP A 298 -13.83 23.26 -2.64
CA ASP A 298 -14.03 24.65 -2.19
C ASP A 298 -12.85 25.54 -2.63
N PHE A 299 -12.76 25.76 -3.94
CA PHE A 299 -11.68 26.54 -4.55
C PHE A 299 -11.65 28.01 -4.10
N GLU A 300 -12.81 28.57 -3.76
CA GLU A 300 -12.92 29.96 -3.30
C GLU A 300 -12.36 30.11 -1.89
N ALA A 301 -12.63 29.17 -0.98
CA ALA A 301 -12.02 29.17 0.34
C ALA A 301 -10.53 28.84 0.32
N ALA A 302 -10.10 27.96 -0.59
CA ALA A 302 -8.72 27.51 -0.66
C ALA A 302 -7.73 28.56 -1.16
N ARG A 303 -8.12 29.34 -2.18
CA ARG A 303 -7.24 30.31 -2.86
C ARG A 303 -6.51 31.26 -1.90
N PRO A 304 -7.19 32.02 -1.03
CA PRO A 304 -6.50 32.95 -0.13
C PRO A 304 -5.56 32.25 0.85
N LEU A 305 -5.87 31.01 1.27
CA LEU A 305 -5.03 30.23 2.18
C LEU A 305 -3.71 29.82 1.50
N LEU A 306 -3.79 29.35 0.27
CA LEU A 306 -2.64 28.90 -0.51
C LEU A 306 -1.75 30.08 -0.91
N GLU A 307 -2.34 31.21 -1.32
CA GLU A 307 -1.61 32.45 -1.64
C GLU A 307 -0.87 33.01 -0.42
N GLU A 308 -1.52 33.03 0.75
CA GLU A 308 -0.89 33.45 2.01
C GLU A 308 0.24 32.49 2.41
N SER A 309 0.00 31.17 2.33
CA SER A 309 1.01 30.13 2.58
C SER A 309 2.24 30.26 1.68
N GLU A 310 2.04 30.44 0.38
CA GLU A 310 3.13 30.59 -0.58
C GLU A 310 3.93 31.87 -0.29
N THR A 311 3.24 32.99 -0.07
CA THR A 311 3.87 34.28 0.24
C THR A 311 4.71 34.20 1.51
N LEU A 312 4.17 33.60 2.58
CA LEU A 312 4.92 33.39 3.82
C LEU A 312 6.12 32.47 3.60
N SER A 313 5.96 31.36 2.89
CA SER A 313 7.05 30.41 2.65
C SER A 313 8.18 31.05 1.84
N ARG A 314 7.86 31.83 0.80
CA ARG A 314 8.85 32.57 -0.01
C ARG A 314 9.56 33.65 0.80
N THR A 315 8.81 34.46 1.55
CA THR A 315 9.39 35.58 2.35
C THR A 315 10.28 35.08 3.50
N LEU A 316 9.93 33.95 4.11
CA LEU A 316 10.72 33.33 5.18
C LEU A 316 11.86 32.44 4.68
N GLY A 317 11.95 32.19 3.37
CA GLY A 317 12.92 31.24 2.81
C GLY A 317 12.69 29.80 3.29
N SER A 318 11.45 29.45 3.63
CA SER A 318 11.05 28.13 4.14
C SER A 318 10.91 27.14 2.98
N LYS A 319 12.05 26.64 2.51
CA LYS A 319 12.16 25.84 1.28
C LYS A 319 11.34 24.56 1.32
N TRP A 320 11.26 23.91 2.49
CA TRP A 320 10.54 22.64 2.63
C TRP A 320 9.03 22.86 2.47
N GLU A 321 8.48 23.83 3.19
CA GLU A 321 7.07 24.22 3.11
C GLU A 321 6.70 24.65 1.69
N LEU A 322 7.57 25.45 1.04
CA LEU A 322 7.37 25.87 -0.34
C LEU A 322 7.40 24.69 -1.32
N SER A 323 8.38 23.79 -1.22
CA SER A 323 8.47 22.60 -2.09
C SER A 323 7.24 21.70 -1.95
N TYR A 324 6.82 21.43 -0.71
CA TYR A 324 5.62 20.65 -0.42
C TYR A 324 4.37 21.28 -1.04
N LEU A 325 4.18 22.60 -0.84
CA LEU A 325 3.05 23.35 -1.37
C LEU A 325 3.03 23.35 -2.91
N LEU A 326 4.15 23.69 -3.54
CA LEU A 326 4.27 23.75 -5.00
C LEU A 326 4.00 22.38 -5.65
N ARG A 327 4.46 21.28 -5.03
CA ARG A 327 4.12 19.93 -5.50
C ARG A 327 2.61 19.67 -5.44
N LYS A 328 1.95 20.04 -4.35
CA LYS A 328 0.49 19.89 -4.20
C LYS A 328 -0.29 20.76 -5.19
N LEU A 329 0.10 22.02 -5.36
CA LEU A 329 -0.44 22.90 -6.41
C LEU A 329 -0.19 22.36 -7.82
N GLY A 330 0.94 21.67 -8.04
CA GLY A 330 1.24 20.98 -9.30
C GLY A 330 0.27 19.83 -9.58
N GLN A 331 -0.02 18.99 -8.57
CA GLN A 331 -1.03 17.91 -8.67
C GLN A 331 -2.42 18.49 -8.98
N GLN A 332 -2.77 19.57 -8.31
CA GLN A 332 -4.05 20.23 -8.49
C GLN A 332 -4.17 20.91 -9.87
N ALA A 333 -3.11 21.55 -10.35
CA ALA A 333 -3.07 22.11 -11.70
C ALA A 333 -3.26 21.04 -12.80
N LEU A 334 -2.94 19.76 -12.54
CA LEU A 334 -3.31 18.67 -13.45
C LEU A 334 -4.82 18.44 -13.47
N GLN A 335 -5.48 18.42 -12.30
CA GLN A 335 -6.93 18.29 -12.19
C GLN A 335 -7.66 19.47 -12.87
N GLU A 336 -7.11 20.68 -12.77
CA GLU A 336 -7.59 21.88 -13.49
C GLU A 336 -7.28 21.88 -15.00
N ARG A 337 -6.66 20.82 -15.53
CA ARG A 337 -6.25 20.69 -16.94
C ARG A 337 -5.27 21.78 -17.40
N ALA A 338 -4.37 22.20 -16.51
CA ALA A 338 -3.31 23.17 -16.76
C ALA A 338 -1.91 22.52 -16.69
N PRO A 339 -1.56 21.58 -17.59
CA PRO A 339 -0.35 20.76 -17.50
C PRO A 339 0.95 21.58 -17.55
N LYS A 340 0.98 22.69 -18.30
CA LYS A 340 2.14 23.60 -18.32
C LYS A 340 2.41 24.22 -16.95
N ARG A 341 1.36 24.68 -16.27
CA ARG A 341 1.46 25.23 -14.91
C ARG A 341 1.87 24.15 -13.93
N ALA A 342 1.26 22.96 -14.02
CA ALA A 342 1.62 21.80 -13.21
C ALA A 342 3.11 21.46 -13.32
N LYS A 343 3.63 21.41 -14.54
CA LYS A 343 5.04 21.12 -14.83
C LYS A 343 5.98 22.17 -14.24
N THR A 344 5.69 23.46 -14.41
CA THR A 344 6.49 24.55 -13.82
C THR A 344 6.55 24.43 -12.30
N LEU A 345 5.40 24.25 -11.64
CA LEU A 345 5.32 24.12 -10.18
C LEU A 345 6.06 22.89 -9.67
N ALA A 346 5.87 21.73 -10.32
CA ALA A 346 6.53 20.49 -9.94
C ALA A 346 8.05 20.53 -10.16
N MET A 347 8.54 21.20 -11.21
CA MET A 347 9.99 21.38 -11.44
C MET A 347 10.64 22.31 -10.42
N GLU A 348 9.96 23.40 -10.03
CA GLU A 348 10.42 24.27 -8.93
C GLU A 348 10.45 23.50 -7.61
N ALA A 349 9.38 22.74 -7.30
CA ALA A 349 9.33 21.88 -6.13
C ALA A 349 10.48 20.86 -6.09
N LEU A 350 10.77 20.21 -7.22
CA LEU A 350 11.86 19.24 -7.34
C LEU A 350 13.23 19.89 -7.07
N THR A 351 13.46 21.09 -7.60
CA THR A 351 14.71 21.83 -7.39
C THR A 351 14.92 22.12 -5.91
N LEU A 352 13.89 22.63 -5.22
CA LEU A 352 13.93 22.90 -3.78
C LEU A 352 14.15 21.62 -2.97
N ALA A 353 13.49 20.51 -3.34
CA ALA A 353 13.64 19.22 -2.66
C ALA A 353 15.07 18.67 -2.81
N GLN A 354 15.67 18.81 -3.99
CA GLN A 354 17.07 18.43 -4.26
C GLN A 354 18.06 19.28 -3.47
N GLU A 355 17.83 20.60 -3.35
CA GLU A 355 18.66 21.48 -2.53
C GLU A 355 18.62 21.10 -1.04
N LEU A 356 17.46 20.69 -0.54
CA LEU A 356 17.28 20.18 0.84
C LEU A 356 17.93 18.80 1.03
N GLY A 357 17.98 18.00 -0.05
CA GLY A 357 18.31 16.58 0.02
C GLY A 357 17.22 15.76 0.70
N ASP A 358 15.96 16.16 0.58
CA ASP A 358 14.81 15.45 1.13
C ASP A 358 14.33 14.38 0.13
N ASN A 359 14.71 13.13 0.36
CA ASN A 359 14.40 12.02 -0.54
C ASN A 359 12.89 11.77 -0.67
N SER A 360 12.10 12.03 0.37
CA SER A 360 10.63 11.88 0.32
C SER A 360 9.98 12.92 -0.57
N LEU A 361 10.37 14.20 -0.43
CA LEU A 361 9.87 15.26 -1.33
C LEU A 361 10.32 15.02 -2.77
N ILE A 362 11.56 14.59 -2.99
CA ILE A 362 12.05 14.23 -4.32
C ILE A 362 11.20 13.09 -4.91
N ALA A 363 11.00 11.98 -4.17
CA ALA A 363 10.22 10.83 -4.63
C ALA A 363 8.77 11.18 -4.96
N THR A 364 8.09 11.91 -4.07
CA THR A 364 6.69 12.33 -4.29
C THR A 364 6.55 13.35 -5.42
N THR A 365 7.57 14.18 -5.64
CA THR A 365 7.60 15.11 -6.79
C THR A 365 7.81 14.35 -8.10
N PHE A 366 8.67 13.32 -8.13
CA PHE A 366 8.78 12.43 -9.29
C PHE A 366 7.49 11.67 -9.60
N ALA A 367 6.74 11.23 -8.58
CA ALA A 367 5.41 10.65 -8.79
C ALA A 367 4.45 11.66 -9.46
N THR A 368 4.53 12.94 -9.09
CA THR A 368 3.72 14.00 -9.72
C THR A 368 4.16 14.26 -11.16
N LEU A 369 5.46 14.36 -11.40
CA LEU A 369 6.04 14.55 -12.75
C LEU A 369 5.78 13.35 -13.67
N THR A 370 5.67 12.15 -13.11
CA THR A 370 5.25 10.95 -13.84
C THR A 370 3.85 11.14 -14.44
N ASN A 371 2.89 11.58 -13.63
CA ASN A 371 1.53 11.83 -14.09
C ASN A 371 1.47 12.98 -15.11
N ILE A 372 2.27 14.03 -14.91
CA ILE A 372 2.39 15.15 -15.87
C ILE A 372 2.91 14.63 -17.22
N ALA A 373 4.00 13.87 -17.21
CA ALA A 373 4.59 13.32 -18.44
C ALA A 373 3.66 12.35 -19.15
N ALA A 374 2.92 11.51 -18.40
CA ALA A 374 1.92 10.62 -18.97
C ALA A 374 0.81 11.41 -19.69
N LEU A 375 0.26 12.47 -19.07
CA LEU A 375 -0.75 13.33 -19.69
C LEU A 375 -0.23 14.15 -20.88
N GLU A 376 1.07 14.43 -20.93
CA GLU A 376 1.75 15.01 -22.10
C GLU A 376 2.07 13.96 -23.20
N ASP A 377 1.65 12.70 -23.00
CA ASP A 377 1.90 11.55 -23.88
C ASP A 377 3.40 11.18 -24.03
N ASP A 378 4.23 11.64 -23.11
CA ASP A 378 5.65 11.28 -23.01
C ASP A 378 5.82 10.11 -22.03
N LEU A 379 5.35 8.93 -22.44
CA LEU A 379 5.43 7.71 -21.64
C LEU A 379 6.88 7.32 -21.31
N ALA A 380 7.85 7.65 -22.16
CA ALA A 380 9.26 7.37 -21.91
C ALA A 380 9.77 8.19 -20.71
N GLN A 381 9.47 9.49 -20.69
CA GLN A 381 9.81 10.35 -19.57
C GLN A 381 9.01 10.00 -18.31
N ALA A 382 7.75 9.59 -18.44
CA ALA A 382 6.94 9.11 -17.32
C ALA A 382 7.58 7.88 -16.65
N ILE A 383 8.02 6.89 -17.44
CA ILE A 383 8.73 5.70 -16.93
C ILE A 383 10.06 6.09 -16.26
N ALA A 384 10.79 7.05 -16.82
CA ALA A 384 12.05 7.52 -16.24
C ALA A 384 11.84 8.18 -14.86
N TYR A 385 10.88 9.10 -14.74
CA TYR A 385 10.53 9.71 -13.45
C TYR A 385 10.00 8.68 -12.46
N ASN A 386 9.14 7.76 -12.91
CA ASN A 386 8.58 6.73 -12.06
C ASN A 386 9.66 5.76 -11.53
N SER A 387 10.68 5.47 -12.34
CA SER A 387 11.82 4.64 -11.92
C SER A 387 12.65 5.33 -10.83
N GLN A 388 12.86 6.66 -10.94
CA GLN A 388 13.53 7.44 -9.90
C GLN A 388 12.70 7.49 -8.60
N CYS A 389 11.37 7.63 -8.73
CA CYS A 389 10.44 7.52 -7.60
C CYS A 389 10.56 6.15 -6.91
N LEU A 390 10.55 5.05 -7.67
CA LEU A 390 10.62 3.69 -7.12
C LEU A 390 11.93 3.43 -6.36
N THR A 391 13.07 3.88 -6.90
CA THR A 391 14.37 3.72 -6.23
C THR A 391 14.37 4.42 -4.87
N LEU A 392 13.98 5.70 -4.83
CA LEU A 392 13.93 6.46 -3.58
C LEU A 392 12.88 5.90 -2.61
N ALA A 393 11.73 5.45 -3.11
CA ALA A 393 10.70 4.84 -2.28
C ALA A 393 11.20 3.56 -1.59
N ARG A 394 12.00 2.75 -2.29
CA ARG A 394 12.67 1.55 -1.73
C ARG A 394 13.69 1.92 -0.66
N GLU A 395 14.53 2.91 -0.92
CA GLU A 395 15.52 3.41 0.04
C GLU A 395 14.86 3.96 1.32
N LEU A 396 13.71 4.60 1.18
CA LEU A 396 12.92 5.14 2.31
C LEU A 396 12.12 4.07 3.06
N GLY A 397 11.93 2.89 2.47
CA GLY A 397 10.98 1.88 2.98
C GLY A 397 9.51 2.32 2.90
N ASN A 398 9.17 3.29 2.06
CA ASN A 398 7.81 3.82 1.94
C ASN A 398 6.95 2.87 1.08
N LYS A 399 6.25 1.93 1.75
CA LYS A 399 5.44 0.90 1.10
C LYS A 399 4.39 1.45 0.13
N TYR A 400 3.76 2.57 0.48
CA TYR A 400 2.73 3.20 -0.35
C TYR A 400 3.30 3.69 -1.68
N LEU A 401 4.41 4.44 -1.64
CA LEU A 401 5.07 4.92 -2.86
C LEU A 401 5.66 3.77 -3.68
N ILE A 402 6.19 2.72 -3.04
CA ILE A 402 6.65 1.51 -3.73
C ILE A 402 5.49 0.88 -4.51
N ALA A 403 4.31 0.71 -3.89
CA ALA A 403 3.15 0.11 -4.52
C ALA A 403 2.68 0.90 -5.76
N ILE A 404 2.55 2.23 -5.63
CA ILE A 404 2.17 3.11 -6.74
C ILE A 404 3.21 3.07 -7.86
N ALA A 405 4.49 3.18 -7.53
CA ALA A 405 5.52 3.22 -8.56
C ALA A 405 5.65 1.87 -9.30
N LEU A 406 5.46 0.74 -8.63
CA LEU A 406 5.40 -0.58 -9.27
C LEU A 406 4.19 -0.74 -10.18
N GLN A 407 3.02 -0.26 -9.74
CA GLN A 407 1.80 -0.22 -10.55
C GLN A 407 2.02 0.59 -11.83
N ASN A 408 2.46 1.84 -11.69
CA ASN A 408 2.73 2.75 -12.80
C ASN A 408 3.76 2.18 -13.78
N LEU A 409 4.81 1.54 -13.28
CA LEU A 409 5.84 0.93 -14.14
C LEU A 409 5.25 -0.16 -15.03
N GLY A 410 4.48 -1.10 -14.46
CA GLY A 410 3.89 -2.18 -15.23
C GLY A 410 2.80 -1.69 -16.18
N TYR A 411 2.04 -0.66 -15.78
CA TYR A 411 0.97 -0.09 -16.57
C TYR A 411 1.49 0.75 -17.75
N PHE A 412 2.41 1.70 -17.52
CA PHE A 412 2.98 2.51 -18.61
C PHE A 412 3.84 1.71 -19.58
N ALA A 413 4.58 0.70 -19.10
CA ALA A 413 5.29 -0.23 -19.99
C ALA A 413 4.31 -0.99 -20.89
N ALA A 414 3.18 -1.45 -20.35
CA ALA A 414 2.16 -2.14 -21.13
C ALA A 414 1.49 -1.23 -22.17
N LEU A 415 1.28 0.05 -21.88
CA LEU A 415 0.80 1.04 -22.86
C LEU A 415 1.80 1.24 -24.02
N GLN A 416 3.10 1.06 -23.79
CA GLN A 416 4.12 1.02 -24.86
C GLN A 416 4.21 -0.34 -25.58
N GLY A 417 3.38 -1.32 -25.20
CA GLY A 417 3.42 -2.69 -25.71
C GLY A 417 4.49 -3.58 -25.08
N ASP A 418 5.23 -3.09 -24.08
CA ASP A 418 6.18 -3.91 -23.32
C ASP A 418 5.49 -4.59 -22.13
N LEU A 419 5.20 -5.88 -22.29
CA LEU A 419 4.58 -6.70 -21.26
C LEU A 419 5.60 -7.34 -20.29
N SER A 420 6.89 -7.01 -20.38
CA SER A 420 7.94 -7.54 -19.49
C SER A 420 7.74 -7.09 -18.04
N GLN A 421 7.22 -5.88 -17.83
CA GLN A 421 7.03 -5.27 -16.50
C GLN A 421 5.67 -5.55 -15.84
N ALA A 422 4.83 -6.39 -16.43
CA ALA A 422 3.50 -6.68 -15.85
C ALA A 422 3.56 -7.32 -14.45
N ALA A 423 4.65 -8.03 -14.12
CA ALA A 423 4.85 -8.59 -12.79
C ALA A 423 4.92 -7.48 -11.72
N SER A 424 5.53 -6.35 -12.06
CA SER A 424 5.61 -5.17 -11.20
C SER A 424 4.23 -4.64 -10.82
N ALA A 425 3.28 -4.56 -11.77
CA ALA A 425 1.92 -4.13 -11.45
C ALA A 425 1.21 -5.09 -10.46
N GLN A 426 1.44 -6.40 -10.60
CA GLN A 426 0.87 -7.40 -9.68
C GLN A 426 1.49 -7.35 -8.28
N GLU A 427 2.79 -7.07 -8.19
CA GLU A 427 3.50 -6.83 -6.92
C GLU A 427 2.94 -5.59 -6.22
N GLY A 428 2.76 -4.48 -6.95
CA GLY A 428 2.16 -3.25 -6.42
C GLY A 428 0.76 -3.48 -5.83
N LEU A 429 -0.10 -4.22 -6.53
CA LEU A 429 -1.43 -4.59 -6.01
C LEU A 429 -1.36 -5.44 -4.73
N THR A 430 -0.34 -6.31 -4.60
CA THR A 430 -0.17 -7.14 -3.40
C THR A 430 0.16 -6.26 -2.19
N ILE A 431 1.10 -5.33 -2.35
CA ILE A 431 1.45 -4.38 -1.30
C ILE A 431 0.25 -3.49 -0.94
N MET A 432 -0.52 -3.04 -1.94
CA MET A 432 -1.70 -2.22 -1.69
C MET A 432 -2.76 -2.96 -0.86
N ARG A 433 -2.94 -4.26 -1.09
CA ARG A 433 -3.82 -5.11 -0.28
C ARG A 433 -3.32 -5.27 1.16
N GLU A 434 -2.01 -5.34 1.37
CA GLU A 434 -1.43 -5.36 2.71
C GLU A 434 -1.66 -4.05 3.47
N LEU A 435 -1.66 -2.91 2.77
CA LEU A 435 -1.97 -1.59 3.34
C LEU A 435 -3.45 -1.42 3.67
N GLY A 436 -4.35 -2.06 2.90
CA GLY A 436 -5.78 -2.17 3.22
C GLY A 436 -6.67 -1.00 2.79
N GLU A 437 -6.10 0.02 2.15
CA GLU A 437 -6.84 1.20 1.69
C GLU A 437 -7.60 0.94 0.38
N LYS A 438 -8.93 0.90 0.45
CA LYS A 438 -9.83 0.47 -0.65
C LYS A 438 -9.68 1.30 -1.92
N ALA A 439 -9.52 2.61 -1.78
CA ALA A 439 -9.37 3.51 -2.93
C ALA A 439 -8.14 3.17 -3.78
N PHE A 440 -7.00 2.91 -3.12
CA PHE A 440 -5.78 2.56 -3.84
C PHE A 440 -5.81 1.15 -4.42
N ILE A 441 -6.48 0.21 -3.73
CA ILE A 441 -6.69 -1.15 -4.25
C ILE A 441 -7.52 -1.10 -5.55
N ALA A 442 -8.57 -0.28 -5.61
CA ALA A 442 -9.40 -0.13 -6.80
C ALA A 442 -8.57 0.35 -8.02
N ILE A 443 -7.78 1.42 -7.85
CA ILE A 443 -6.89 1.93 -8.93
C ILE A 443 -5.91 0.83 -9.38
N ALA A 444 -5.28 0.12 -8.44
CA ALA A 444 -4.34 -0.95 -8.75
C ALA A 444 -5.00 -2.13 -9.50
N LEU A 445 -6.26 -2.46 -9.18
CA LEU A 445 -7.03 -3.49 -9.87
C LEU A 445 -7.28 -3.12 -11.33
N HIS A 446 -7.59 -1.86 -11.63
CA HIS A 446 -7.72 -1.39 -13.00
C HIS A 446 -6.42 -1.59 -13.79
N SER A 447 -5.29 -1.10 -13.28
CA SER A 447 -4.00 -1.21 -13.96
C SER A 447 -3.60 -2.68 -14.21
N VAL A 448 -3.70 -3.56 -13.21
CA VAL A 448 -3.40 -4.98 -13.39
C VAL A 448 -4.39 -5.66 -14.33
N GLY A 449 -5.68 -5.30 -14.25
CA GLY A 449 -6.72 -5.79 -15.15
C GLY A 449 -6.42 -5.45 -16.61
N TYR A 450 -6.05 -4.19 -16.88
CA TYR A 450 -5.70 -3.71 -18.22
C TYR A 450 -4.47 -4.45 -18.78
N VAL A 451 -3.40 -4.55 -18.00
CA VAL A 451 -2.20 -5.33 -18.38
C VAL A 451 -2.53 -6.80 -18.64
N THR A 452 -3.45 -7.37 -17.85
CA THR A 452 -3.90 -8.77 -18.01
C THR A 452 -4.75 -8.97 -19.27
N THR A 453 -5.57 -7.97 -19.64
CA THR A 453 -6.30 -7.95 -20.92
C THR A 453 -5.34 -7.97 -22.10
N LEU A 454 -4.30 -7.13 -22.09
CA LEU A 454 -3.28 -7.10 -23.14
C LEU A 454 -2.49 -8.42 -23.27
N ARG A 455 -2.37 -9.19 -22.18
CA ARG A 455 -1.82 -10.55 -22.18
C ARG A 455 -2.78 -11.64 -22.68
N GLY A 456 -4.02 -11.30 -23.00
CA GLY A 456 -5.05 -12.21 -23.50
C GLY A 456 -5.72 -13.08 -22.43
N ASN A 457 -5.44 -12.87 -21.14
CA ASN A 457 -6.11 -13.62 -20.07
C ASN A 457 -7.41 -12.93 -19.63
N LEU A 458 -8.42 -13.01 -20.50
CA LEU A 458 -9.70 -12.32 -20.33
C LEU A 458 -10.46 -12.73 -19.06
N ILE A 459 -10.35 -14.00 -18.65
CA ILE A 459 -11.01 -14.51 -17.43
C ILE A 459 -10.44 -13.79 -16.20
N LYS A 460 -9.10 -13.74 -16.07
CA LYS A 460 -8.46 -13.07 -14.94
C LYS A 460 -8.69 -11.56 -14.99
N ALA A 461 -8.60 -10.94 -16.18
CA ALA A 461 -8.89 -9.51 -16.34
C ALA A 461 -10.32 -9.17 -15.91
N SER A 462 -11.31 -9.95 -16.33
CA SER A 462 -12.71 -9.77 -15.94
C SER A 462 -12.88 -9.83 -14.42
N ALA A 463 -12.26 -10.81 -13.76
CA ALA A 463 -12.33 -10.94 -12.29
C ALA A 463 -11.75 -9.71 -11.58
N LEU A 464 -10.60 -9.20 -12.05
CA LEU A 464 -9.96 -8.01 -11.49
C LEU A 464 -10.84 -6.76 -11.64
N PHE A 465 -11.44 -6.55 -12.81
CA PHE A 465 -12.30 -5.39 -13.02
C PHE A 465 -13.61 -5.47 -12.23
N HIS A 466 -14.19 -6.66 -12.01
CA HIS A 466 -15.37 -6.81 -11.15
C HIS A 466 -15.05 -6.52 -9.68
N GLU A 467 -13.91 -7.01 -9.19
CA GLU A 467 -13.44 -6.72 -7.83
C GLU A 467 -13.26 -5.20 -7.65
N GLY A 468 -12.58 -4.56 -8.60
CA GLY A 468 -12.33 -3.13 -8.56
C GLY A 468 -13.61 -2.30 -8.66
N LEU A 469 -14.54 -2.68 -9.56
CA LEU A 469 -15.85 -2.06 -9.67
C LEU A 469 -16.62 -2.12 -8.34
N SER A 470 -16.65 -3.28 -7.68
CA SER A 470 -17.32 -3.45 -6.38
C SER A 470 -16.72 -2.53 -5.31
N LEU A 471 -15.39 -2.38 -5.28
CA LEU A 471 -14.72 -1.48 -4.34
C LEU A 471 -15.01 -0.01 -4.67
N SER A 472 -14.95 0.38 -5.94
CA SER A 472 -15.24 1.75 -6.40
C SER A 472 -16.68 2.16 -6.06
N GLN A 473 -17.63 1.24 -6.13
CA GLN A 473 -19.02 1.47 -5.70
C GLN A 473 -19.15 1.65 -4.20
N GLU A 474 -18.44 0.85 -3.40
CA GLU A 474 -18.44 0.98 -1.94
C GLU A 474 -17.92 2.35 -1.50
N ILE A 475 -16.85 2.84 -2.12
CA ILE A 475 -16.26 4.16 -1.85
C ILE A 475 -16.91 5.31 -2.63
N LYS A 476 -17.92 5.01 -3.47
CA LYS A 476 -18.67 5.99 -4.29
C LYS A 476 -17.79 6.85 -5.20
N ASN A 477 -16.75 6.27 -5.80
CA ASN A 477 -15.87 6.97 -6.73
C ASN A 477 -16.31 6.71 -8.19
N GLU A 478 -17.06 7.65 -8.77
CA GLU A 478 -17.61 7.53 -10.13
C GLU A 478 -16.54 7.44 -11.22
N ALA A 479 -15.40 8.13 -11.06
CA ALA A 479 -14.31 8.06 -12.03
C ALA A 479 -13.73 6.64 -12.10
N GLU A 480 -13.45 6.04 -10.94
CA GLU A 480 -12.96 4.67 -10.86
C GLU A 480 -14.01 3.66 -11.36
N ILE A 481 -15.31 3.87 -11.09
CA ILE A 481 -16.37 3.06 -11.72
C ILE A 481 -16.26 3.11 -13.24
N GLY A 482 -16.05 4.30 -13.81
CA GLY A 482 -15.81 4.48 -15.25
C GLY A 482 -14.62 3.68 -15.77
N TRP A 483 -13.49 3.72 -15.08
CA TRP A 483 -12.28 2.97 -15.48
C TRP A 483 -12.48 1.45 -15.46
N HIS A 484 -13.18 0.91 -14.46
CA HIS A 484 -13.49 -0.52 -14.40
C HIS A 484 -14.49 -0.94 -15.48
N LEU A 485 -15.49 -0.09 -15.78
CA LEU A 485 -16.43 -0.34 -16.88
C LEU A 485 -15.74 -0.29 -18.24
N PHE A 486 -14.76 0.60 -18.44
CA PHE A 486 -13.94 0.63 -19.64
C PHE A 486 -13.18 -0.69 -19.82
N GLY A 487 -12.51 -1.17 -18.77
CA GLY A 487 -11.82 -2.47 -18.79
C GLY A 487 -12.76 -3.65 -19.11
N LEU A 488 -13.95 -3.67 -18.51
CA LEU A 488 -14.98 -4.68 -18.80
C LEU A 488 -15.52 -4.59 -20.23
N ALA A 489 -15.64 -3.39 -20.78
CA ALA A 489 -16.04 -3.20 -22.18
C ALA A 489 -15.00 -3.81 -23.12
N LEU A 490 -13.71 -3.60 -22.88
CA LEU A 490 -12.63 -4.22 -23.67
C LEU A 490 -12.69 -5.74 -23.62
N VAL A 491 -12.92 -6.32 -22.43
CA VAL A 491 -13.11 -7.77 -22.27
C VAL A 491 -14.34 -8.27 -23.03
N ALA A 492 -15.47 -7.56 -22.94
CA ALA A 492 -16.70 -7.91 -23.63
C ALA A 492 -16.53 -7.87 -25.16
N VAL A 493 -15.83 -6.87 -25.71
CA VAL A 493 -15.48 -6.82 -27.14
C VAL A 493 -14.63 -8.04 -27.54
N ALA A 494 -13.63 -8.39 -26.74
CA ALA A 494 -12.75 -9.53 -27.02
C ALA A 494 -13.49 -10.88 -26.99
N GLU A 495 -14.57 -11.00 -26.21
CA GLU A 495 -15.42 -12.19 -26.14
C GLU A 495 -16.60 -12.16 -27.13
N GLY A 496 -16.73 -11.11 -27.95
CA GLY A 496 -17.83 -10.96 -28.90
C GLY A 496 -19.18 -10.58 -28.29
N ARG A 497 -19.18 -10.10 -27.04
CA ARG A 497 -20.34 -9.61 -26.28
C ARG A 497 -20.61 -8.14 -26.59
N TYR A 498 -20.89 -7.85 -27.86
CA TYR A 498 -20.93 -6.48 -28.38
C TYR A 498 -22.07 -5.65 -27.81
N TRP A 499 -23.22 -6.25 -27.46
CA TRP A 499 -24.35 -5.53 -26.88
C TRP A 499 -24.03 -5.01 -25.48
N ARG A 500 -23.44 -5.86 -24.62
CA ARG A 500 -22.91 -5.43 -23.32
C ARG A 500 -21.82 -4.39 -23.47
N ALA A 501 -20.87 -4.61 -24.39
CA ALA A 501 -19.79 -3.66 -24.63
C ALA A 501 -20.31 -2.26 -24.99
N ALA A 502 -21.32 -2.15 -25.87
CA ALA A 502 -21.94 -0.87 -26.23
C ALA A 502 -22.50 -0.12 -25.01
N HIS A 503 -23.21 -0.83 -24.12
CA HIS A 503 -23.75 -0.22 -22.90
C HIS A 503 -22.66 0.20 -21.93
N MET A 504 -21.62 -0.62 -21.77
CA MET A 504 -20.49 -0.30 -20.90
C MET A 504 -19.73 0.92 -21.41
N LEU A 505 -19.41 1.00 -22.71
CA LEU A 505 -18.75 2.18 -23.31
C LEU A 505 -19.59 3.45 -23.10
N SER A 506 -20.91 3.36 -23.28
CA SER A 506 -21.81 4.48 -23.00
C SER A 506 -21.82 4.90 -21.52
N ALA A 507 -21.78 3.93 -20.60
CA ALA A 507 -21.67 4.20 -19.17
C ALA A 507 -20.32 4.81 -18.77
N VAL A 508 -19.25 4.57 -19.54
CA VAL A 508 -17.96 5.25 -19.41
C VAL A 508 -18.10 6.72 -19.79
N GLU A 509 -18.74 7.07 -20.91
CA GLU A 509 -18.96 8.47 -21.31
C GLU A 509 -19.76 9.29 -20.28
N GLY A 510 -20.59 8.63 -19.48
CA GLY A 510 -21.34 9.26 -18.39
C GLY A 510 -20.50 9.57 -17.15
N ARG A 511 -19.27 9.02 -17.07
CA ARG A 511 -18.42 9.04 -15.86
C ARG A 511 -17.03 9.62 -16.09
N LEU A 512 -16.50 9.48 -17.29
CA LEU A 512 -15.18 9.94 -17.69
C LEU A 512 -15.29 10.88 -18.89
N ASP A 513 -14.46 11.92 -18.91
CA ASP A 513 -14.18 12.67 -20.12
C ASP A 513 -13.09 11.94 -20.90
N ILE A 514 -13.52 11.14 -21.89
CA ILE A 514 -12.65 10.38 -22.79
C ILE A 514 -11.52 11.24 -23.39
N ASN A 515 -11.76 12.54 -23.58
CA ASN A 515 -10.78 13.42 -24.21
C ASN A 515 -9.75 14.03 -23.26
N ALA A 516 -9.96 13.95 -21.97
CA ALA A 516 -9.10 14.59 -20.99
C ALA A 516 -8.59 13.66 -19.90
N ASP A 517 -9.37 12.64 -19.56
CA ASP A 517 -9.04 11.69 -18.50
C ASP A 517 -8.23 10.50 -19.07
N MET A 518 -8.45 10.14 -20.35
CA MET A 518 -7.73 9.04 -21.01
C MET A 518 -6.47 9.50 -21.74
N LEU A 519 -5.40 8.73 -21.56
CA LEU A 519 -4.17 8.84 -22.35
C LEU A 519 -4.44 8.51 -23.81
N ASN A 520 -3.56 8.94 -24.72
CA ASN A 520 -3.79 8.75 -26.16
C ASN A 520 -3.92 7.28 -26.56
N VAL A 521 -3.12 6.40 -25.94
CA VAL A 521 -3.18 4.94 -26.16
C VAL A 521 -4.53 4.38 -25.72
N GLU A 522 -5.01 4.76 -24.54
CA GLU A 522 -6.29 4.28 -24.01
C GLU A 522 -7.48 4.83 -24.80
N ARG A 523 -7.40 6.09 -25.22
CA ARG A 523 -8.39 6.69 -26.10
C ARG A 523 -8.44 5.97 -27.44
N ALA A 524 -7.29 5.59 -27.99
CA ALA A 524 -7.23 4.77 -29.19
C ALA A 524 -7.87 3.39 -28.95
N ASP A 525 -7.69 2.79 -27.77
CA ASP A 525 -8.38 1.55 -27.40
C ASP A 525 -9.89 1.71 -27.30
N TYR A 526 -10.36 2.78 -26.66
CA TYR A 526 -11.77 3.13 -26.60
C TYR A 526 -12.36 3.28 -28.00
N GLN A 527 -11.72 4.07 -28.87
CA GLN A 527 -12.17 4.30 -30.24
C GLN A 527 -12.17 3.00 -31.06
N ARG A 528 -11.15 2.14 -30.90
CA ARG A 528 -11.12 0.82 -31.55
C ARG A 528 -12.24 -0.09 -31.07
N ALA A 529 -12.51 -0.11 -29.77
CA ALA A 529 -13.60 -0.89 -29.18
C ALA A 529 -14.96 -0.40 -29.69
N GLU A 530 -15.20 0.91 -29.67
CA GLU A 530 -16.42 1.54 -30.17
C GLU A 530 -16.64 1.21 -31.66
N GLN A 531 -15.62 1.38 -32.50
CA GLN A 531 -15.72 1.09 -33.93
C GLN A 531 -16.00 -0.40 -34.20
N ASN A 532 -15.40 -1.30 -33.43
CA ASN A 532 -15.67 -2.74 -33.53
C ASN A 532 -17.12 -3.06 -33.17
N VAL A 533 -17.61 -2.51 -32.04
CA VAL A 533 -19.00 -2.67 -31.61
C VAL A 533 -19.99 -2.15 -32.66
N ARG A 534 -19.76 -0.95 -33.21
CA ARG A 534 -20.60 -0.37 -34.28
C ARG A 534 -20.63 -1.26 -35.52
N THR A 535 -19.48 -1.81 -35.91
CA THR A 535 -19.37 -2.71 -37.07
C THR A 535 -20.17 -3.99 -36.85
N GLN A 536 -20.15 -4.57 -35.65
CA GLN A 536 -20.76 -5.87 -35.38
C GLN A 536 -22.27 -5.78 -35.07
N LEU A 537 -22.71 -4.76 -34.34
CA LEU A 537 -24.12 -4.52 -34.01
C LEU A 537 -24.89 -3.77 -35.08
N GLY A 538 -24.20 -2.94 -35.88
CA GLY A 538 -24.82 -1.96 -36.76
C GLY A 538 -25.23 -0.68 -36.01
N GLU A 539 -25.32 0.41 -36.76
CA GLU A 539 -25.45 1.77 -36.21
C GLU A 539 -26.70 1.97 -35.33
N LYS A 540 -27.83 1.40 -35.74
CA LYS A 540 -29.10 1.57 -35.02
C LYS A 540 -29.06 0.91 -33.63
N ALA A 541 -28.60 -0.33 -33.56
CA ALA A 541 -28.49 -1.06 -32.29
C ALA A 541 -27.42 -0.43 -31.38
N PHE A 542 -26.33 0.09 -31.95
CA PHE A 542 -25.34 0.84 -31.19
C PHE A 542 -25.95 2.10 -30.56
N GLU A 543 -26.69 2.92 -31.33
CA GLU A 543 -27.29 4.14 -30.78
C GLU A 543 -28.38 3.84 -29.74
N GLU A 544 -29.16 2.77 -29.92
CA GLU A 544 -30.10 2.28 -28.92
C GLU A 544 -29.39 1.93 -27.60
N ALA A 545 -28.32 1.13 -27.67
CA ALA A 545 -27.49 0.78 -26.52
C ALA A 545 -26.81 1.99 -25.88
N ARG A 546 -26.41 2.97 -26.70
CA ARG A 546 -25.76 4.20 -26.23
C ARG A 546 -26.73 5.05 -25.41
N ILE A 547 -27.97 5.19 -25.83
CA ILE A 547 -28.98 5.96 -25.08
C ILE A 547 -29.32 5.29 -23.74
N SER A 548 -29.54 3.97 -23.72
CA SER A 548 -29.87 3.24 -22.48
C SER A 548 -28.68 3.16 -21.52
N GLY A 549 -27.47 2.91 -22.03
CA GLY A 549 -26.26 2.67 -21.23
C GLY A 549 -25.88 3.83 -20.29
N ARG A 550 -26.10 5.09 -20.70
CA ARG A 550 -25.70 6.27 -19.91
C ARG A 550 -26.35 6.35 -18.53
N THR A 551 -27.55 5.78 -18.38
CA THR A 551 -28.36 5.90 -17.15
C THR A 551 -28.44 4.61 -16.35
N MET A 552 -27.84 3.53 -16.86
CA MET A 552 -27.86 2.23 -16.19
C MET A 552 -26.90 2.18 -15.01
N ALA A 553 -27.35 1.52 -13.95
CA ALA A 553 -26.49 1.18 -12.82
C ALA A 553 -25.50 0.08 -13.23
N PRO A 554 -24.26 0.07 -12.70
CA PRO A 554 -23.27 -0.94 -13.06
C PRO A 554 -23.77 -2.39 -12.91
N GLU A 555 -24.58 -2.70 -11.90
CA GLU A 555 -25.14 -4.05 -11.67
C GLU A 555 -26.05 -4.50 -12.82
N GLN A 556 -26.78 -3.56 -13.42
CA GLN A 556 -27.64 -3.83 -14.58
C GLN A 556 -26.77 -4.13 -15.80
N LEU A 557 -25.67 -3.37 -15.98
CA LEU A 557 -24.73 -3.59 -17.09
C LEU A 557 -24.09 -4.98 -17.05
N LEU A 558 -23.76 -5.48 -15.85
CA LEU A 558 -23.15 -6.80 -15.66
C LEU A 558 -24.10 -7.97 -15.98
N THR A 559 -25.41 -7.75 -15.80
CA THR A 559 -26.44 -8.79 -15.93
C THR A 559 -27.23 -8.72 -17.25
N LEU A 560 -27.04 -7.68 -18.06
CA LEU A 560 -27.67 -7.49 -19.38
C LEU A 560 -27.59 -8.75 -20.26
N GLU A 561 -28.69 -9.26 -20.79
CA GLU A 561 -28.63 -10.35 -21.77
C GLU A 561 -28.13 -9.85 -23.13
N GLU A 562 -27.35 -10.67 -23.85
CA GLU A 562 -26.86 -10.30 -25.19
C GLU A 562 -28.00 -10.26 -26.19
N GLN A 563 -28.08 -9.18 -26.98
CA GLN A 563 -28.93 -9.15 -28.17
C GLN A 563 -28.25 -9.87 -29.34
N ALA A 564 -29.03 -10.59 -30.14
CA ALA A 564 -28.54 -11.23 -31.35
C ALA A 564 -28.00 -10.18 -32.34
N SER A 565 -26.75 -10.36 -32.79
CA SER A 565 -26.12 -9.44 -33.74
C SER A 565 -26.87 -9.39 -35.08
N VAL A 566 -26.83 -8.23 -35.75
CA VAL A 566 -27.46 -8.04 -37.07
C VAL A 566 -26.87 -9.01 -38.10
N HIS A 567 -25.56 -9.26 -38.05
CA HIS A 567 -24.90 -10.25 -38.91
C HIS A 567 -25.35 -11.70 -38.64
N LYS A 568 -25.68 -12.05 -37.38
CA LYS A 568 -26.23 -13.36 -37.05
C LYS A 568 -27.69 -13.48 -37.51
N ARG A 569 -28.47 -12.40 -37.43
CA ARG A 569 -29.83 -12.33 -37.98
C ARG A 569 -29.85 -12.37 -39.52
N GLU A 570 -28.93 -11.71 -40.21
CA GLU A 570 -28.84 -11.77 -41.68
C GLU A 570 -28.35 -13.14 -42.18
N ALA A 571 -27.48 -13.82 -41.41
CA ALA A 571 -27.09 -15.20 -41.68
C ALA A 571 -28.21 -16.22 -41.40
N GLU A 572 -29.05 -15.98 -40.38
CA GLU A 572 -30.21 -16.82 -40.05
C GLU A 572 -31.40 -16.61 -41.02
N VAL A 573 -31.55 -15.42 -41.60
CA VAL A 573 -32.58 -15.12 -42.61
C VAL A 573 -32.19 -15.63 -44.01
N ASN A 574 -30.90 -15.80 -44.29
CA ASN A 574 -30.39 -16.41 -45.53
C ASN A 574 -30.04 -17.90 -45.34
N HIS A 575 -31.00 -18.73 -44.94
CA HIS A 575 -30.89 -20.18 -45.13
C HIS A 575 -31.39 -20.56 -46.53
N ALA A 576 -30.44 -20.67 -47.48
CA ALA A 576 -30.62 -21.52 -48.65
C ALA A 576 -30.91 -22.96 -48.18
N PRO A 577 -31.77 -23.72 -48.89
CA PRO A 577 -32.09 -25.09 -48.48
C PRO A 577 -30.80 -25.91 -48.34
N ALA A 578 -30.70 -26.68 -47.27
CA ALA A 578 -29.52 -27.50 -46.98
C ALA A 578 -29.14 -28.32 -48.23
N PRO A 579 -27.86 -28.35 -48.64
CA PRO A 579 -27.44 -29.09 -49.82
C PRO A 579 -27.84 -30.56 -49.69
N VAL A 580 -28.61 -31.06 -50.67
CA VAL A 580 -28.97 -32.48 -50.75
C VAL A 580 -27.77 -33.21 -51.35
N TYR A 581 -27.18 -34.10 -50.57
CA TYR A 581 -26.03 -34.89 -51.02
C TYR A 581 -26.48 -36.27 -51.52
N PRO A 582 -25.75 -36.86 -52.49
CA PRO A 582 -26.08 -38.17 -53.02
C PRO A 582 -26.04 -39.25 -51.95
N ASP A 583 -26.85 -40.30 -52.13
CA ASP A 583 -26.83 -41.53 -51.32
C ASP A 583 -27.09 -41.30 -49.81
N GLY A 584 -27.83 -40.23 -49.48
CA GLY A 584 -28.26 -39.93 -48.11
C GLY A 584 -27.13 -39.48 -47.19
N LEU A 585 -26.02 -38.99 -47.75
CA LEU A 585 -24.92 -38.42 -46.98
C LEU A 585 -25.35 -37.12 -46.29
N THR A 586 -24.97 -36.98 -45.04
CA THR A 586 -25.13 -35.73 -44.28
C THR A 586 -24.03 -34.74 -44.66
N ALA A 587 -24.26 -33.44 -44.43
CA ALA A 587 -23.22 -32.42 -44.65
C ALA A 587 -21.90 -32.76 -43.95
N ARG A 588 -21.99 -33.28 -42.72
CA ARG A 588 -20.81 -33.68 -41.95
C ARG A 588 -20.08 -34.89 -42.53
N GLU A 589 -20.81 -35.86 -43.05
CA GLU A 589 -20.20 -37.00 -43.75
C GLU A 589 -19.52 -36.58 -45.06
N VAL A 590 -20.06 -35.57 -45.76
CA VAL A 590 -19.43 -35.03 -46.98
C VAL A 590 -18.16 -34.25 -46.68
N GLU A 591 -18.10 -33.48 -45.59
CA GLU A 591 -16.85 -32.84 -45.13
C GLU A 591 -15.75 -33.85 -44.84
N VAL A 592 -16.08 -34.92 -44.10
CA VAL A 592 -15.15 -36.01 -43.81
C VAL A 592 -14.70 -36.70 -45.11
N LEU A 593 -15.63 -36.96 -46.04
CA LEU A 593 -15.34 -37.60 -47.32
C LEU A 593 -14.46 -36.72 -48.23
N ARG A 594 -14.62 -35.40 -48.19
CA ARG A 594 -13.78 -34.45 -48.94
C ARG A 594 -12.34 -34.46 -48.47
N LEU A 595 -12.13 -34.34 -47.16
CA LEU A 595 -10.78 -34.36 -46.58
C LEU A 595 -10.11 -35.71 -46.84
N LEU A 596 -10.87 -36.80 -46.72
CA LEU A 596 -10.39 -38.14 -47.08
C LEU A 596 -9.98 -38.24 -48.55
N ALA A 597 -10.71 -37.61 -49.47
CA ALA A 597 -10.38 -37.62 -50.89
C ALA A 597 -9.18 -36.73 -51.25
N GLN A 598 -8.89 -35.72 -50.43
CA GLN A 598 -7.66 -34.92 -50.50
C GLN A 598 -6.43 -35.65 -49.93
N GLY A 599 -6.57 -36.90 -49.48
CA GLY A 599 -5.47 -37.74 -49.00
C GLY A 599 -5.14 -37.57 -47.51
N TRP A 600 -5.98 -36.87 -46.73
CA TRP A 600 -5.76 -36.65 -45.31
C TRP A 600 -5.93 -37.96 -44.52
N THR A 601 -5.17 -38.12 -43.44
CA THR A 601 -5.31 -39.24 -42.48
C THR A 601 -6.44 -38.98 -41.48
N ASP A 602 -6.93 -40.03 -40.81
CA ASP A 602 -8.03 -39.89 -39.84
C ASP A 602 -7.70 -38.94 -38.68
N LEU A 603 -6.43 -38.87 -38.28
CA LEU A 603 -5.95 -37.94 -37.24
C LEU A 603 -6.01 -36.48 -37.74
N GLN A 604 -5.55 -36.23 -38.97
CA GLN A 604 -5.60 -34.89 -39.56
C GLN A 604 -7.03 -34.42 -39.81
N ILE A 605 -7.92 -35.33 -40.23
CA ILE A 605 -9.36 -35.04 -40.36
C ILE A 605 -9.95 -34.70 -38.99
N ALA A 606 -9.57 -35.45 -37.95
CA ALA A 606 -10.05 -35.22 -36.58
C ALA A 606 -9.63 -33.85 -36.04
N GLU A 607 -8.36 -33.47 -36.22
CA GLU A 607 -7.83 -32.15 -35.85
C GLU A 607 -8.51 -31.02 -36.63
N GLN A 608 -8.60 -31.14 -37.96
CA GLN A 608 -9.20 -30.11 -38.81
C GLN A 608 -10.67 -29.87 -38.50
N LEU A 609 -11.39 -30.92 -38.14
CA LEU A 609 -12.82 -30.87 -37.85
C LEU A 609 -13.12 -30.69 -36.36
N VAL A 610 -12.08 -30.58 -35.51
CA VAL A 610 -12.16 -30.44 -34.04
C VAL A 610 -13.05 -31.53 -33.41
N ILE A 611 -12.82 -32.79 -33.79
CA ILE A 611 -13.51 -33.98 -33.28
C ILE A 611 -12.51 -35.09 -32.94
N SER A 612 -12.96 -36.14 -32.24
CA SER A 612 -12.07 -37.27 -31.92
C SER A 612 -11.79 -38.16 -33.14
N PRO A 613 -10.62 -38.83 -33.24
CA PRO A 613 -10.34 -39.82 -34.28
C PRO A 613 -11.36 -40.97 -34.33
N ARG A 614 -11.94 -41.32 -33.17
CA ARG A 614 -13.02 -42.32 -33.07
C ARG A 614 -14.32 -41.84 -33.74
N THR A 615 -14.61 -40.55 -33.65
CA THR A 615 -15.74 -39.91 -34.33
C THR A 615 -15.53 -39.92 -35.85
N VAL A 616 -14.32 -39.65 -36.33
CA VAL A 616 -13.96 -39.77 -37.76
C VAL A 616 -14.17 -41.20 -38.25
N SER A 617 -13.66 -42.20 -37.52
CA SER A 617 -13.86 -43.62 -37.87
C SER A 617 -15.34 -44.01 -37.94
N THR A 618 -16.17 -43.46 -37.05
CA THR A 618 -17.63 -43.66 -37.06
C THR A 618 -18.26 -43.05 -38.31
N HIS A 619 -17.87 -41.83 -38.68
CA HIS A 619 -18.31 -41.21 -39.93
C HIS A 619 -17.88 -42.00 -41.15
N LEU A 620 -16.63 -42.47 -41.22
CA LEU A 620 -16.14 -43.28 -42.34
C LEU A 620 -16.90 -44.59 -42.50
N THR A 621 -17.21 -45.26 -41.39
CA THR A 621 -18.03 -46.48 -41.39
C THR A 621 -19.44 -46.21 -41.94
N SER A 622 -20.06 -45.10 -41.51
CA SER A 622 -21.37 -44.69 -42.01
C SER A 622 -21.33 -44.33 -43.50
N ILE A 623 -20.31 -43.59 -43.94
CA ILE A 623 -20.09 -43.21 -45.34
C ILE A 623 -19.94 -44.46 -46.20
N TYR A 624 -19.06 -45.39 -45.82
CA TYR A 624 -18.79 -46.63 -46.56
C TYR A 624 -20.06 -47.47 -46.73
N ARG A 625 -20.88 -47.56 -45.68
CA ARG A 625 -22.18 -48.22 -45.74
C ARG A 625 -23.15 -47.52 -46.70
N LYS A 626 -23.22 -46.19 -46.65
CA LYS A 626 -24.17 -45.40 -47.47
C LYS A 626 -23.82 -45.43 -48.96
N ILE A 627 -22.54 -45.30 -49.30
CA ILE A 627 -22.05 -45.32 -50.69
C ILE A 627 -21.68 -46.73 -51.19
N GLN A 628 -21.91 -47.76 -50.36
CA GLN A 628 -21.70 -49.18 -50.65
C GLN A 628 -20.26 -49.54 -51.09
N VAL A 629 -19.26 -49.01 -50.38
CA VAL A 629 -17.85 -49.36 -50.59
C VAL A 629 -17.21 -49.89 -49.31
N THR A 630 -16.09 -50.60 -49.44
CA THR A 630 -15.39 -51.21 -48.29
C THR A 630 -13.96 -50.70 -48.12
N THR A 631 -13.47 -49.84 -49.02
CA THR A 631 -12.09 -49.35 -48.99
C THR A 631 -12.01 -47.83 -49.07
N ARG A 632 -10.99 -47.26 -48.43
CA ARG A 632 -10.68 -45.83 -48.45
C ARG A 632 -10.52 -45.30 -49.87
N SER A 633 -9.78 -46.01 -50.71
CA SER A 633 -9.56 -45.64 -52.11
C SER A 633 -10.85 -45.63 -52.94
N ALA A 634 -11.79 -46.54 -52.67
CA ALA A 634 -13.09 -46.54 -53.33
C ALA A 634 -13.97 -45.35 -52.89
N ALA A 635 -13.93 -44.98 -51.61
CA ALA A 635 -14.62 -43.79 -51.11
C ALA A 635 -14.04 -42.49 -51.70
N THR A 636 -12.71 -42.39 -51.80
CA THR A 636 -12.03 -41.26 -52.48
C THR A 636 -12.47 -41.15 -53.95
N ARG A 637 -12.51 -42.28 -54.68
CA ARG A 637 -12.96 -42.30 -56.08
C ARG A 637 -14.40 -41.83 -56.23
N TYR A 638 -15.29 -42.33 -55.37
CA TYR A 638 -16.68 -41.91 -55.33
C TYR A 638 -16.83 -40.39 -55.11
N ALA A 639 -16.04 -39.81 -54.21
CA ALA A 639 -16.06 -38.37 -53.95
C ALA A 639 -15.70 -37.54 -55.19
N LEU A 640 -14.71 -38.00 -55.96
CA LEU A 640 -14.30 -37.37 -57.23
C LEU A 640 -15.36 -37.53 -58.33
N GLU A 641 -15.93 -38.73 -58.48
CA GLU A 641 -16.97 -39.02 -59.49
C GLU A 641 -18.25 -38.20 -59.25
N LYS A 642 -18.63 -38.02 -57.98
CA LYS A 642 -19.78 -37.20 -57.60
C LYS A 642 -19.48 -35.70 -57.51
N LYS A 643 -18.26 -35.27 -57.89
CA LYS A 643 -17.80 -33.87 -57.81
C LYS A 643 -18.02 -33.25 -56.44
N LEU A 644 -17.81 -34.05 -55.39
CA LEU A 644 -17.89 -33.59 -54.01
C LEU A 644 -16.60 -32.87 -53.59
N VAL A 645 -15.51 -33.04 -54.33
CA VAL A 645 -14.19 -32.43 -54.14
C VAL A 645 -13.82 -31.65 -55.39
#